data_AF-A0A7V8DQ74-F1
#
_entry.id   AF-A0A7V8DQ74-F1
#
_cell.length_a   1.000
_cell.length_b   1.000
_cell.length_c   1.000
_cell.angle_alpha   90.00
_cell.angle_beta   90.00
_cell.angle_gamma   90.00
#
_symmetry.space_group_name_H-M   'P 1'
#
loop_
_entity.id
_entity.type
_entity.pdbx_description
1 polymer ?
#
loop_
_entity_poly.entity_id
_entity_poly.type
_entity_poly.pdbx_seq_one_letter_code
_entity_poly.pdbx_strand_id
1 'polypeptide(L)'
;MNTIAQNLASPIQYLKGVGPHKAALLARLDISTLEDALFFLPVRYEDRRSMANIVKLLPETTQAVIGKVIAAEVISPSRKNPRLKIFQVVIADGTGVLKGKWFNQAFLQRVFKSGQTVVLYGTVKRDFYGAGLEIMNPEYEIIGTGKNEPPESGTDQIHTGRIVPVYRLTEGLSQRQMRAMMFAAAGACSQMIQEMLPQNMLDRYQFPARRDALMAVHFPPDSASIDDLNRGITPYHQRLSFEELLMFQLGVATLRRRQLTEHGITLNASGKLAGRLEQSLPFTLTAAQRRVISEIRNDMQASAPMHRLVQGDVGSGKTLVALISMLDAVEAGYQAALMAPTEILAEQHYLNIHKLVEPLGLRVALQTSSTKNRFLDDIAAGTVDLIVGTHALIQEGVVFHRLGLIVIDEQHRFGVMQRAQLRKKGRMPDTLVMTATPIPRTLALTLYGDLDYSVIDELPPNRSPVITKLLGEKQKDRIYQDIESALRNGNQVYVVYPIIEESEKTSLKDVQTGAELLREKFPKHKVNLIHGRLKPAERDAVMRDFTMRRIDILACTTVIEVGVDVPNAALMIIVHAERFGFAQLHQLRGRVGRGSDQSHCILLAYGHGDDARQRLSVMVETTDGFRIAEEDLALRGPGEFFGTRQSGLPDLKIANIARDAKIVELTRKEAFTLLEQDAGLATAPRLRGATERFWGKRIELFTTA
;
A
#
# COMPACT_ATOMS: atom_id res chain seq x y z
N MET A 1 -28.77 -35.13 19.26
CA MET A 1 -27.88 -35.50 18.14
C MET A 1 -27.28 -34.21 17.61
N ASN A 2 -26.00 -33.97 17.92
CA ASN A 2 -25.27 -32.76 17.55
C ASN A 2 -25.10 -32.72 16.04
N THR A 3 -25.56 -31.65 15.39
CA THR A 3 -25.20 -31.34 14.00
C THR A 3 -23.72 -30.94 14.00
N ILE A 4 -22.86 -31.95 13.93
CA ILE A 4 -21.40 -31.79 13.83
C ILE A 4 -21.12 -31.04 12.52
N ALA A 5 -20.29 -30.01 12.59
CA ALA A 5 -19.73 -29.35 11.41
C ALA A 5 -19.12 -30.41 10.49
N GLN A 6 -19.69 -30.62 9.30
CA GLN A 6 -19.26 -31.70 8.40
C GLN A 6 -18.04 -31.29 7.54
N ASN A 7 -17.81 -29.99 7.37
CA ASN A 7 -16.67 -29.45 6.61
C ASN A 7 -16.39 -27.97 6.99
N LEU A 8 -15.24 -27.43 6.58
CA LEU A 8 -14.81 -26.04 6.84
C LEU A 8 -15.78 -24.98 6.26
N ALA A 9 -16.50 -25.31 5.18
CA ALA A 9 -17.51 -24.43 4.58
C ALA A 9 -18.83 -24.38 5.38
N SER A 10 -18.95 -25.09 6.51
CA SER A 10 -20.18 -25.10 7.31
C SER A 10 -20.48 -23.69 7.85
N PRO A 11 -21.76 -23.24 7.82
CA PRO A 11 -22.14 -21.96 8.40
C PRO A 11 -21.79 -21.87 9.89
N ILE A 12 -21.20 -20.75 10.31
CA ILE A 12 -20.72 -20.59 11.68
C ILE A 12 -21.84 -20.59 12.73
N GLN A 13 -23.08 -20.33 12.31
CA GLN A 13 -24.27 -20.38 13.17
C GLN A 13 -24.45 -21.73 13.89
N TYR A 14 -23.97 -22.82 13.31
CA TYR A 14 -24.08 -24.18 13.87
C TYR A 14 -22.99 -24.49 14.90
N LEU A 15 -21.99 -23.61 15.05
CA LEU A 15 -20.99 -23.74 16.10
C LEU A 15 -21.64 -23.55 17.47
N LYS A 16 -21.34 -24.45 18.41
CA LYS A 16 -21.85 -24.38 19.79
C LYS A 16 -21.52 -23.00 20.38
N GLY A 17 -22.56 -22.25 20.74
CA GLY A 17 -22.43 -20.92 21.35
C GLY A 17 -22.53 -19.73 20.40
N VAL A 18 -22.64 -19.93 19.08
CA VAL A 18 -22.77 -18.83 18.10
C VAL A 18 -24.25 -18.48 17.85
N GLY A 19 -25.10 -19.40 17.39
CA GLY A 19 -26.53 -19.12 17.19
C GLY A 19 -26.84 -17.98 16.20
N PRO A 20 -28.13 -17.72 15.88
CA PRO A 20 -28.49 -16.80 14.78
C PRO A 20 -28.08 -15.35 15.03
N HIS A 21 -28.25 -14.86 16.27
CA HIS A 21 -27.94 -13.48 16.62
C HIS A 21 -26.45 -13.17 16.53
N LYS A 22 -25.57 -14.03 17.08
CA LYS A 22 -24.12 -13.78 16.98
C LYS A 22 -23.59 -14.07 15.57
N ALA A 23 -24.19 -15.01 14.83
CA ALA A 23 -23.87 -15.21 13.42
C ALA A 23 -24.11 -13.92 12.60
N ALA A 24 -25.21 -13.21 12.85
CA ALA A 24 -25.47 -11.92 12.19
C ALA A 24 -24.44 -10.84 12.56
N LEU A 25 -23.94 -10.83 13.80
CA LEU A 25 -22.86 -9.92 14.21
C LEU A 25 -21.52 -10.29 13.56
N LEU A 26 -21.19 -11.58 13.48
CA LEU A 26 -19.99 -12.09 12.83
C LEU A 26 -19.99 -11.85 11.32
N ALA A 27 -21.16 -11.92 10.68
CA ALA A 27 -21.31 -11.58 9.26
C ALA A 27 -20.93 -10.12 8.96
N ARG A 28 -21.07 -9.18 9.92
CA ARG A 28 -20.58 -7.80 9.77
C ARG A 28 -19.06 -7.69 9.76
N LEU A 29 -18.36 -8.74 10.20
CA LEU A 29 -16.91 -8.87 10.15
C LEU A 29 -16.47 -9.80 9.01
N ASP A 30 -17.36 -10.08 8.06
CA ASP A 30 -17.16 -11.02 6.95
C ASP A 30 -16.89 -12.48 7.38
N ILE A 31 -17.40 -12.87 8.55
CA ILE A 31 -17.27 -14.24 9.08
C ILE A 31 -18.61 -14.97 8.95
N SER A 32 -18.74 -15.80 7.91
CA SER A 32 -19.97 -16.57 7.65
C SER A 32 -19.78 -18.08 7.85
N THR A 33 -18.57 -18.58 7.63
CA THR A 33 -18.22 -20.00 7.72
C THR A 33 -17.19 -20.28 8.81
N LEU A 34 -16.97 -21.56 9.12
CA LEU A 34 -15.88 -21.97 10.01
C LEU A 34 -14.49 -21.66 9.42
N GLU A 35 -14.35 -21.77 8.10
CA GLU A 35 -13.13 -21.35 7.39
C GLU A 35 -12.85 -19.87 7.59
N ASP A 36 -13.86 -19.00 7.45
CA ASP A 36 -13.69 -17.57 7.67
C ASP A 36 -13.22 -17.26 9.10
N ALA A 37 -13.75 -17.99 10.10
CA ALA A 37 -13.32 -17.82 11.49
C ALA A 37 -11.87 -18.23 11.74
N LEU A 38 -11.42 -19.34 11.14
CA LEU A 38 -10.03 -19.81 11.21
C LEU A 38 -9.02 -18.85 10.55
N PHE A 39 -9.46 -18.12 9.53
CA PHE A 39 -8.60 -17.16 8.84
C PHE A 39 -8.82 -15.72 9.35
N PHE A 40 -9.67 -15.52 10.35
CA PHE A 40 -9.85 -14.25 11.04
C PHE A 40 -8.84 -14.10 12.17
N LEU A 41 -7.60 -13.75 11.80
CA LEU A 41 -6.49 -13.72 12.73
C LEU A 41 -6.59 -12.58 13.77
N PRO A 42 -5.96 -12.74 14.95
CA PRO A 42 -5.84 -11.66 15.93
C PRO A 42 -5.07 -10.46 15.37
N VAL A 43 -5.44 -9.24 15.78
CA VAL A 43 -4.74 -8.00 15.43
C VAL A 43 -3.52 -7.78 16.33
N ARG A 44 -3.62 -8.22 17.58
CA ARG A 44 -2.56 -8.15 18.56
C ARG A 44 -2.74 -9.24 19.62
N TYR A 45 -1.74 -9.38 20.47
CA TYR A 45 -1.66 -10.33 21.56
C TYR A 45 -1.32 -9.58 22.84
N GLU A 46 -1.99 -9.98 23.91
CA GLU A 46 -1.77 -9.43 25.24
C GLU A 46 -1.09 -10.48 26.13
N ASP A 47 -0.02 -10.08 26.82
CA ASP A 47 0.56 -10.94 27.86
C ASP A 47 -0.37 -10.97 29.06
N ARG A 48 -0.96 -12.13 29.34
CA ARG A 48 -1.68 -12.37 30.59
C ARG A 48 -1.12 -13.58 31.34
N ARG A 49 0.14 -13.95 31.07
CA ARG A 49 0.86 -15.04 31.77
C ARG A 49 1.27 -14.61 33.17
N SER A 50 1.79 -13.38 33.30
CA SER A 50 2.27 -12.86 34.58
C SER A 50 1.14 -12.16 35.33
N MET A 51 0.84 -12.70 36.51
CA MET A 51 -0.02 -12.04 37.49
C MET A 51 0.87 -11.21 38.41
N ALA A 52 0.68 -9.90 38.38
CA ALA A 52 1.44 -9.00 39.23
C ALA A 52 0.80 -8.95 40.62
N ASN A 53 1.64 -9.02 41.66
CA ASN A 53 1.21 -8.69 43.02
C ASN A 53 0.87 -7.20 43.08
N ILE A 54 -0.17 -6.84 43.84
CA ILE A 54 -0.70 -5.48 43.94
C ILE A 54 0.39 -4.49 44.39
N VAL A 55 1.30 -4.92 45.29
CA VAL A 55 2.40 -4.08 45.77
C VAL A 55 3.44 -3.71 44.69
N LYS A 56 3.56 -4.51 43.63
CA LYS A 56 4.53 -4.29 42.53
C LYS A 56 3.92 -3.56 41.34
N LEU A 57 2.66 -3.17 41.41
CA LEU A 57 1.98 -2.48 40.32
C LEU A 57 2.56 -1.08 40.14
N LEU A 58 2.95 -0.77 38.91
CA LEU A 58 3.38 0.56 38.50
C LEU A 58 2.22 1.30 37.83
N PRO A 59 1.99 2.60 38.15
CA PRO A 59 1.03 3.42 37.43
C PRO A 59 1.33 3.45 35.92
N GLU A 60 0.27 3.59 35.12
CA GLU A 60 0.30 3.61 33.65
C GLU A 60 0.83 2.32 33.00
N THR A 61 0.83 1.21 33.74
CA THR A 61 1.12 -0.13 33.19
C THR A 61 -0.15 -0.96 33.07
N THR A 62 -0.24 -1.81 32.04
CA THR A 62 -1.37 -2.74 31.86
C THR A 62 -0.94 -4.13 32.31
N GLN A 63 -1.57 -4.64 33.38
CA GLN A 63 -1.19 -5.92 34.01
C GLN A 63 -2.42 -6.70 34.49
N ALA A 64 -2.27 -8.02 34.59
CA ALA A 64 -3.24 -8.90 35.23
C ALA A 64 -2.94 -9.00 36.73
N VAL A 65 -3.98 -8.96 37.56
CA VAL A 65 -3.87 -8.99 39.03
C VAL A 65 -4.87 -9.98 39.58
N ILE A 66 -4.41 -10.93 40.40
CA ILE A 66 -5.30 -11.79 41.18
C ILE A 66 -5.51 -11.19 42.56
N GLY A 67 -6.75 -11.14 43.03
CA GLY A 67 -7.06 -10.79 44.40
C GLY A 67 -8.42 -11.34 44.84
N LYS A 68 -8.63 -11.44 46.15
CA LYS A 68 -9.94 -11.72 46.74
C LYS A 68 -10.75 -10.44 46.83
N VAL A 69 -12.02 -10.51 46.43
CA VAL A 69 -12.98 -9.42 46.56
C VAL A 69 -13.24 -9.16 48.04
N ILE A 70 -12.86 -7.98 48.52
CA ILE A 70 -13.17 -7.49 49.86
C ILE A 70 -14.55 -6.84 49.87
N ALA A 71 -14.77 -5.92 48.92
CA ALA A 71 -16.00 -5.13 48.81
C ALA A 71 -16.43 -4.96 47.36
N ALA A 72 -17.75 -4.87 47.14
CA ALA A 72 -18.36 -4.63 45.82
C ALA A 72 -19.58 -3.74 46.00
N GLU A 73 -19.48 -2.48 45.57
CA GLU A 73 -20.46 -1.42 45.88
C GLU A 73 -20.78 -0.56 44.67
N VAL A 74 -21.98 0.04 44.63
CA VAL A 74 -22.35 1.02 43.61
C VAL A 74 -22.27 2.42 44.23
N ILE A 75 -21.36 3.23 43.71
CA ILE A 75 -21.10 4.60 44.14
C ILE A 75 -21.78 5.56 43.18
N SER A 76 -22.39 6.61 43.71
CA SER A 76 -22.91 7.74 42.92
C SER A 76 -22.08 8.99 43.26
N PRO A 77 -21.03 9.30 42.49
CA PRO A 77 -20.01 10.28 42.89
C PRO A 77 -20.49 11.74 42.89
N SER A 78 -21.67 12.05 42.33
CA SER A 78 -22.20 13.41 42.28
C SER A 78 -23.68 13.46 42.66
N ARG A 79 -24.02 14.26 43.69
CA ARG A 79 -25.41 14.61 44.01
C ARG A 79 -26.10 15.40 42.89
N LYS A 80 -25.34 16.08 42.02
CA LYS A 80 -25.87 16.86 40.89
C LYS A 80 -26.18 16.02 39.64
N ASN A 81 -25.63 14.81 39.53
CA ASN A 81 -25.81 13.95 38.36
C ASN A 81 -26.16 12.50 38.78
N PRO A 82 -27.37 12.26 39.34
CA PRO A 82 -27.77 10.96 39.92
C PRO A 82 -27.85 9.81 38.90
N ARG A 83 -27.71 10.10 37.60
CA ARG A 83 -27.67 9.09 36.54
C ARG A 83 -26.31 8.40 36.41
N LEU A 84 -25.22 9.01 36.88
CA LEU A 84 -23.88 8.41 36.79
C LEU A 84 -23.69 7.43 37.95
N LYS A 85 -23.81 6.13 37.66
CA LYS A 85 -23.55 5.06 38.64
C LYS A 85 -22.19 4.44 38.35
N ILE A 86 -21.30 4.41 39.33
CA ILE A 86 -20.00 3.73 39.22
C ILE A 86 -20.06 2.49 40.08
N PHE A 87 -19.92 1.32 39.48
CA PHE A 87 -19.71 0.10 40.23
C PHE A 87 -18.24 -0.04 40.59
N GLN A 88 -17.94 -0.23 41.87
CA GLN A 88 -16.58 -0.37 42.39
C GLN A 88 -16.41 -1.72 43.08
N VAL A 89 -15.35 -2.45 42.70
CA VAL A 89 -14.89 -3.65 43.39
C VAL A 89 -13.54 -3.36 44.00
N VAL A 90 -13.34 -3.78 45.25
CA VAL A 90 -12.08 -3.68 45.96
C VAL A 90 -11.53 -5.09 46.12
N ILE A 91 -10.34 -5.35 45.58
CA ILE A 91 -9.65 -6.64 45.68
C ILE A 91 -8.39 -6.51 46.53
N ALA A 92 -8.02 -7.57 47.24
CA ALA A 92 -6.73 -7.69 47.91
C ALA A 92 -6.08 -9.06 47.68
N ASP A 93 -4.76 -9.05 47.57
CA ASP A 93 -3.92 -10.23 47.35
C ASP A 93 -3.05 -10.56 48.57
N GLY A 94 -3.24 -9.84 49.68
CA GLY A 94 -2.39 -9.91 50.89
C GLY A 94 -1.17 -8.99 50.86
N THR A 95 -0.80 -8.44 49.69
CA THR A 95 0.30 -7.47 49.55
C THR A 95 -0.19 -6.03 49.40
N GLY A 96 -1.41 -5.84 48.91
CA GLY A 96 -2.04 -4.52 48.79
C GLY A 96 -3.53 -4.59 48.45
N VAL A 97 -4.09 -3.42 48.13
CA VAL A 97 -5.49 -3.26 47.73
C VAL A 97 -5.58 -2.54 46.39
N LEU A 98 -6.44 -3.05 45.49
CA LEU A 98 -6.67 -2.49 44.16
C LEU A 98 -8.17 -2.28 43.93
N LYS A 99 -8.55 -1.13 43.35
CA LYS A 99 -9.95 -0.80 43.05
C LYS A 99 -10.25 -1.00 41.56
N GLY A 100 -11.20 -1.85 41.20
CA GLY A 100 -11.78 -1.89 39.85
C GLY A 100 -13.04 -1.03 39.78
N LYS A 101 -13.12 -0.08 38.84
CA LYS A 101 -14.28 0.81 38.68
C LYS A 101 -14.90 0.65 37.29
N TRP A 102 -16.21 0.43 37.20
CA TRP A 102 -16.98 0.38 35.95
C TRP A 102 -18.06 1.46 35.91
N PHE A 103 -18.08 2.26 34.84
CA PHE A 103 -19.11 3.27 34.65
C PHE A 103 -20.40 2.67 34.10
N ASN A 104 -21.54 3.01 34.72
CA ASN A 104 -22.89 2.60 34.34
C ASN A 104 -23.13 1.08 34.26
N GLN A 105 -22.29 0.26 34.92
CA GLN A 105 -22.42 -1.20 34.94
C GLN A 105 -22.85 -1.73 36.32
N ALA A 106 -23.96 -1.22 36.86
CA ALA A 106 -24.47 -1.63 38.17
C ALA A 106 -24.87 -3.12 38.25
N PHE A 107 -25.11 -3.79 37.11
CA PHE A 107 -25.43 -5.23 37.07
C PHE A 107 -24.31 -6.12 37.63
N LEU A 108 -23.06 -5.64 37.58
CA LEU A 108 -21.88 -6.36 38.08
C LEU A 108 -21.93 -6.59 39.60
N GLN A 109 -22.74 -5.83 40.34
CA GLN A 109 -22.95 -6.08 41.77
C GLN A 109 -23.55 -7.46 42.06
N ARG A 110 -24.27 -8.06 41.10
CA ARG A 110 -24.79 -9.43 41.22
C ARG A 110 -23.75 -10.49 40.88
N VAL A 111 -22.70 -10.09 40.17
CA VAL A 111 -21.65 -10.96 39.63
C VAL A 111 -20.52 -11.12 40.66
N PHE A 112 -20.04 -10.01 41.21
CA PHE A 112 -18.99 -10.02 42.24
C PHE A 112 -19.57 -10.16 43.65
N LYS A 113 -19.14 -11.20 44.35
CA LYS A 113 -19.47 -11.44 45.76
C LYS A 113 -18.20 -11.38 46.61
N SER A 114 -18.33 -10.86 47.84
CA SER A 114 -17.23 -10.84 48.79
C SER A 114 -16.69 -12.26 49.04
N GLY A 115 -15.36 -12.38 49.13
CA GLY A 115 -14.66 -13.65 49.29
C GLY A 115 -14.35 -14.40 47.99
N GLN A 116 -14.90 -13.99 46.84
CA GLN A 116 -14.52 -14.56 45.53
C GLN A 116 -13.09 -14.17 45.16
N THR A 117 -12.33 -15.10 44.62
CA THR A 117 -11.05 -14.80 43.98
C THR A 117 -11.32 -14.33 42.56
N VAL A 118 -10.77 -13.19 42.17
CA VAL A 118 -10.96 -12.62 40.84
C VAL A 118 -9.64 -12.19 40.22
N VAL A 119 -9.53 -12.35 38.90
CA VAL A 119 -8.49 -11.74 38.09
C VAL A 119 -9.05 -10.43 37.55
N LEU A 120 -8.33 -9.32 37.73
CA LEU A 120 -8.60 -8.06 37.04
C LEU A 120 -7.47 -7.79 36.06
N TYR A 121 -7.81 -7.38 34.84
CA TYR A 121 -6.84 -6.97 33.82
C TYR A 121 -7.21 -5.59 33.29
N GLY A 122 -6.23 -4.69 33.27
CA GLY A 122 -6.38 -3.37 32.67
C GLY A 122 -5.26 -2.43 33.07
N THR A 123 -5.36 -1.18 32.60
CA THR A 123 -4.36 -0.15 32.89
C THR A 123 -4.51 0.36 34.31
N VAL A 124 -3.44 0.18 35.09
CA VAL A 124 -3.33 0.65 36.47
C VAL A 124 -3.16 2.17 36.46
N LYS A 125 -4.03 2.87 37.16
CA LYS A 125 -3.99 4.31 37.38
C LYS A 125 -3.85 4.60 38.86
N ARG A 126 -3.35 5.79 39.17
CA ARG A 126 -3.47 6.34 40.53
C ARG A 126 -4.90 6.83 40.74
N ASP A 127 -5.49 6.48 41.87
CA ASP A 127 -6.80 7.02 42.25
C ASP A 127 -6.66 8.54 42.45
N PHE A 128 -7.25 9.33 41.56
CA PHE A 128 -7.08 10.79 41.55
C PHE A 128 -7.77 11.46 42.76
N TYR A 129 -8.73 10.77 43.38
CA TYR A 129 -9.56 11.30 44.48
C TYR A 129 -9.34 10.56 45.81
N GLY A 130 -8.37 9.64 45.89
CA GLY A 130 -8.13 8.82 47.08
C GLY A 130 -6.69 8.30 47.17
N ALA A 131 -6.43 7.45 48.17
CA ALA A 131 -5.18 6.71 48.28
C ALA A 131 -5.32 5.33 47.62
N GLY A 132 -4.30 4.93 46.85
CA GLY A 132 -4.19 3.60 46.25
C GLY A 132 -4.19 3.59 44.71
N LEU A 133 -4.24 2.38 44.16
CA LEU A 133 -4.28 2.13 42.74
C LEU A 133 -5.70 1.76 42.32
N GLU A 134 -6.05 2.12 41.09
CA GLU A 134 -7.33 1.76 40.47
C GLU A 134 -7.14 1.27 39.04
N ILE A 135 -8.08 0.45 38.57
CA ILE A 135 -8.22 0.10 37.17
C ILE A 135 -9.61 0.54 36.73
N MET A 136 -9.66 1.26 35.61
CA MET A 136 -10.91 1.75 35.02
C MET A 136 -11.40 0.79 33.96
N ASN A 137 -12.67 0.38 34.06
CA ASN A 137 -13.32 -0.66 33.28
C ASN A 137 -12.46 -1.93 33.08
N PRO A 138 -11.90 -2.55 34.15
CA PRO A 138 -11.07 -3.74 33.99
C PRO A 138 -11.86 -4.88 33.34
N GLU A 139 -11.17 -5.68 32.53
CA GLU A 139 -11.63 -7.03 32.24
C GLU A 139 -11.52 -7.86 33.51
N TYR A 140 -12.49 -8.74 33.76
CA TYR A 140 -12.51 -9.55 34.97
C TYR A 140 -12.81 -11.03 34.69
N GLU A 141 -12.28 -11.88 35.56
CA GLU A 141 -12.58 -13.30 35.63
C GLU A 141 -12.75 -13.72 37.09
N ILE A 142 -13.77 -14.54 37.39
CA ILE A 142 -14.01 -15.04 38.74
C ILE A 142 -13.47 -16.47 38.81
N ILE A 143 -12.47 -16.68 39.65
CA ILE A 143 -11.86 -17.98 39.90
C ILE A 143 -12.71 -18.69 40.97
N GLY A 144 -13.53 -19.62 40.51
CA GLY A 144 -14.25 -20.58 41.35
C GLY A 144 -15.57 -20.06 41.94
N THR A 145 -16.68 -20.49 41.33
CA THR A 145 -17.93 -20.81 42.05
C THR A 145 -18.68 -21.89 41.29
N GLY A 146 -18.56 -23.15 41.75
CA GLY A 146 -19.29 -24.28 41.17
C GLY A 146 -18.88 -25.62 41.77
N LYS A 147 -19.13 -25.84 43.07
CA LYS A 147 -19.05 -27.18 43.68
C LYS A 147 -20.27 -28.08 43.35
N ASN A 148 -21.12 -27.71 42.39
CA ASN A 148 -22.29 -28.50 41.98
C ASN A 148 -22.75 -28.29 40.53
N GLU A 149 -21.88 -27.78 39.65
CA GLU A 149 -22.04 -27.93 38.21
C GLU A 149 -20.72 -28.52 37.69
N PRO A 150 -20.74 -29.57 36.85
CA PRO A 150 -19.52 -30.02 36.19
C PRO A 150 -18.94 -28.80 35.45
N PRO A 151 -17.61 -28.65 35.37
CA PRO A 151 -17.02 -27.66 34.49
C PRO A 151 -17.51 -27.94 33.07
N GLU A 152 -18.50 -27.17 32.60
CA GLU A 152 -18.94 -27.25 31.23
C GLU A 152 -17.82 -26.67 30.37
N SER A 153 -16.95 -27.58 29.92
CA SER A 153 -15.82 -27.39 29.03
C SER A 153 -14.66 -26.56 29.61
N GLY A 154 -13.42 -26.94 29.27
CA GLY A 154 -12.18 -26.27 29.71
C GLY A 154 -11.97 -24.85 29.14
N THR A 155 -13.01 -24.01 29.19
CA THR A 155 -13.04 -22.65 28.65
C THR A 155 -12.47 -21.60 29.58
N ASP A 156 -12.30 -21.91 30.87
CA ASP A 156 -11.87 -20.93 31.86
C ASP A 156 -10.41 -20.48 31.65
N GLN A 157 -9.52 -21.33 31.14
CA GLN A 157 -8.12 -20.97 30.86
C GLN A 157 -7.90 -20.24 29.51
N ILE A 158 -8.95 -19.88 28.77
CA ILE A 158 -8.81 -19.21 27.46
C ILE A 158 -8.54 -17.71 27.62
N HIS A 159 -8.92 -17.13 28.76
CA HIS A 159 -8.97 -15.67 28.94
C HIS A 159 -7.87 -15.09 29.83
N THR A 160 -7.21 -15.92 30.65
CA THR A 160 -6.16 -15.52 31.58
C THR A 160 -5.11 -16.63 31.74
N GLY A 161 -3.93 -16.28 32.28
CA GLY A 161 -2.85 -17.24 32.54
C GLY A 161 -2.07 -17.68 31.29
N ARG A 162 -2.26 -17.00 30.16
CA ARG A 162 -1.59 -17.26 28.88
C ARG A 162 -1.45 -16.00 28.04
N ILE A 163 -0.82 -16.14 26.88
CA ILE A 163 -0.87 -15.12 25.84
C ILE A 163 -2.27 -15.14 25.22
N VAL A 164 -2.93 -13.99 25.20
CA VAL A 164 -4.35 -13.90 24.81
C VAL A 164 -4.51 -13.10 23.52
N PRO A 165 -5.20 -13.65 22.50
CA PRO A 165 -5.45 -12.95 21.25
C PRO A 165 -6.48 -11.83 21.41
N VAL A 166 -6.30 -10.75 20.66
CA VAL A 166 -7.23 -9.62 20.55
C VAL A 166 -7.68 -9.50 19.10
N TYR A 167 -8.99 -9.59 18.89
CA TYR A 167 -9.60 -9.60 17.56
C TYR A 167 -10.23 -8.25 17.21
N ARG A 168 -10.50 -8.01 15.92
CA ARG A 168 -11.41 -6.91 15.52
C ARG A 168 -12.82 -7.23 16.01
N LEU A 169 -13.52 -6.21 16.50
CA LEU A 169 -14.87 -6.34 17.03
C LEU A 169 -15.84 -5.48 16.22
N THR A 170 -17.11 -5.85 16.26
CA THR A 170 -18.24 -5.00 15.85
C THR A 170 -19.08 -4.66 17.08
N GLU A 171 -19.94 -3.66 16.96
CA GLU A 171 -20.86 -3.27 18.02
C GLU A 171 -21.72 -4.47 18.47
N GLY A 172 -21.76 -4.73 19.77
CA GLY A 172 -22.47 -5.87 20.36
C GLY A 172 -21.64 -7.14 20.56
N LEU A 173 -20.37 -7.18 20.17
CA LEU A 173 -19.43 -8.27 20.50
C LEU A 173 -18.34 -7.81 21.47
N SER A 174 -18.06 -8.60 22.50
CA SER A 174 -16.91 -8.41 23.39
C SER A 174 -15.72 -9.31 23.01
N GLN A 175 -14.49 -8.92 23.40
CA GLN A 175 -13.30 -9.76 23.21
C GLN A 175 -13.49 -11.15 23.83
N ARG A 176 -14.12 -11.24 25.01
CA ARG A 176 -14.38 -12.52 25.68
C ARG A 176 -15.25 -13.44 24.82
N GLN A 177 -16.35 -12.92 24.29
CA GLN A 177 -17.23 -13.68 23.40
C GLN A 177 -16.50 -14.09 22.13
N MET A 178 -15.74 -13.17 21.52
CA MET A 178 -14.99 -13.45 20.30
C MET A 178 -13.94 -14.54 20.51
N ARG A 179 -13.15 -14.46 21.59
CA ARG A 179 -12.16 -15.48 21.96
C ARG A 179 -12.78 -16.86 22.18
N ALA A 180 -13.91 -16.92 22.89
CA ALA A 180 -14.60 -18.18 23.13
C ALA A 180 -15.12 -18.82 21.81
N MET A 181 -15.66 -17.99 20.91
CA MET A 181 -16.11 -18.45 19.58
C MET A 181 -14.93 -18.93 18.73
N MET A 182 -13.81 -18.18 18.71
CA MET A 182 -12.61 -18.57 17.97
C MET A 182 -11.96 -19.84 18.53
N PHE A 183 -11.96 -20.03 19.85
CA PHE A 183 -11.48 -21.25 20.48
C PHE A 183 -12.35 -22.46 20.10
N ALA A 184 -13.67 -22.30 20.16
CA ALA A 184 -14.60 -23.35 19.74
C ALA A 184 -14.44 -23.69 18.26
N ALA A 185 -14.27 -22.68 17.39
CA ALA A 185 -14.06 -22.87 15.96
C ALA A 185 -12.73 -23.59 15.68
N ALA A 186 -11.63 -23.15 16.30
CA ALA A 186 -10.31 -23.75 16.18
C ALA A 186 -10.32 -25.23 16.62
N GLY A 187 -10.94 -25.53 17.76
CA GLY A 187 -11.11 -26.90 18.25
C GLY A 187 -11.93 -27.77 17.28
N ALA A 188 -13.10 -27.28 16.86
CA ALA A 188 -13.99 -28.02 15.96
C ALA A 188 -13.36 -28.32 14.60
N CYS A 189 -12.54 -27.41 14.08
CA CYS A 189 -11.93 -27.55 12.77
C CYS A 189 -10.57 -28.27 12.80
N SER A 190 -9.99 -28.49 13.97
CA SER A 190 -8.61 -28.97 14.12
C SER A 190 -8.31 -30.25 13.34
N GLN A 191 -9.27 -31.18 13.23
CA GLN A 191 -9.14 -32.42 12.47
C GLN A 191 -9.50 -32.29 10.98
N MET A 192 -10.13 -31.19 10.58
CA MET A 192 -10.54 -30.92 9.20
C MET A 192 -9.46 -30.19 8.40
N ILE A 193 -8.47 -29.61 9.08
CA ILE A 193 -7.37 -28.87 8.46
C ILE A 193 -6.43 -29.87 7.77
N GLN A 194 -6.47 -29.88 6.45
CA GLN A 194 -5.56 -30.66 5.62
C GLN A 194 -4.33 -29.84 5.24
N GLU A 195 -3.16 -30.49 5.21
CA GLU A 195 -1.94 -29.90 4.68
C GLU A 195 -2.04 -29.70 3.17
N MET A 196 -1.66 -28.51 2.72
CA MET A 196 -1.73 -28.05 1.34
C MET A 196 -0.36 -28.00 0.69
N LEU A 197 0.69 -27.75 1.46
CA LEU A 197 2.05 -27.68 0.96
C LEU A 197 2.65 -29.10 0.80
N PRO A 198 3.27 -29.41 -0.34
CA PRO A 198 4.15 -30.57 -0.50
C PRO A 198 5.17 -30.76 0.64
N GLN A 199 5.40 -32.01 1.05
CA GLN A 199 6.29 -32.34 2.17
C GLN A 199 7.71 -31.83 1.99
N ASN A 200 8.25 -31.88 0.76
CA ASN A 200 9.57 -31.37 0.44
C ASN A 200 9.72 -29.85 0.74
N MET A 201 8.65 -29.06 0.59
CA MET A 201 8.66 -27.64 0.95
C MET A 201 8.61 -27.44 2.48
N LEU A 202 7.82 -28.25 3.19
CA LEU A 202 7.78 -28.20 4.65
C LEU A 202 9.17 -28.47 5.24
N ASP A 203 9.85 -29.50 4.74
CA ASP A 203 11.19 -29.89 5.22
C ASP A 203 12.25 -28.84 4.85
N ARG A 204 12.23 -28.33 3.61
CA ARG A 204 13.18 -27.32 3.12
C ARG A 204 13.13 -26.02 3.91
N TYR A 205 11.93 -25.55 4.24
CA TYR A 205 11.72 -24.28 4.93
C TYR A 205 11.49 -24.43 6.44
N GLN A 206 11.55 -25.66 6.96
CA GLN A 206 11.32 -25.99 8.37
C GLN A 206 9.97 -25.45 8.87
N PHE A 207 8.95 -25.54 8.03
CA PHE A 207 7.64 -25.00 8.35
C PHE A 207 6.85 -25.93 9.28
N PRO A 208 6.17 -25.39 10.31
CA PRO A 208 5.22 -26.17 11.10
C PRO A 208 4.05 -26.64 10.25
N ALA A 209 3.42 -27.75 10.66
CA ALA A 209 2.22 -28.25 10.00
C ALA A 209 1.11 -27.19 10.01
N ARG A 210 0.29 -27.16 8.95
CA ARG A 210 -0.78 -26.16 8.77
C ARG A 210 -1.70 -26.04 9.99
N ARG A 211 -2.09 -27.18 10.54
CA ARG A 211 -2.94 -27.26 11.73
C ARG A 211 -2.30 -26.53 12.90
N ASP A 212 -1.04 -26.86 13.20
CA ASP A 212 -0.33 -26.32 14.35
C ASP A 212 -0.10 -24.81 14.19
N ALA A 213 0.19 -24.35 12.97
CA ALA A 213 0.32 -22.92 12.67
C ALA A 213 -0.99 -22.16 12.90
N LEU A 214 -2.13 -22.66 12.39
CA LEU A 214 -3.43 -22.03 12.62
C LEU A 214 -3.80 -22.00 14.11
N MET A 215 -3.59 -23.12 14.83
CA MET A 215 -3.87 -23.18 16.27
C MET A 215 -2.97 -22.22 17.05
N ALA A 216 -1.68 -22.16 16.73
CA ALA A 216 -0.71 -21.33 17.44
C ALA A 216 -0.85 -19.83 17.14
N VAL A 217 -1.37 -19.44 15.97
CA VAL A 217 -1.70 -18.02 15.72
C VAL A 217 -2.92 -17.62 16.53
N HIS A 218 -3.97 -18.44 16.65
CA HIS A 218 -5.10 -18.07 17.49
C HIS A 218 -4.80 -18.17 18.99
N PHE A 219 -4.08 -19.22 19.40
CA PHE A 219 -3.77 -19.55 20.80
C PHE A 219 -2.30 -19.97 20.92
N PRO A 220 -1.37 -18.99 20.94
CA PRO A 220 0.05 -19.27 20.95
C PRO A 220 0.51 -19.99 22.22
N PRO A 221 1.57 -20.81 22.12
CA PRO A 221 2.17 -21.45 23.29
C PRO A 221 2.81 -20.41 24.21
N ASP A 222 2.91 -20.72 25.49
CA ASP A 222 3.47 -19.79 26.48
C ASP A 222 4.95 -19.47 26.27
N SER A 223 5.67 -20.27 25.46
CA SER A 223 7.05 -20.00 25.06
C SER A 223 7.18 -18.96 23.94
N ALA A 224 6.08 -18.54 23.32
CA ALA A 224 6.12 -17.58 22.22
C ALA A 224 6.52 -16.16 22.69
N SER A 225 7.30 -15.48 21.84
CA SER A 225 7.62 -14.07 22.00
C SER A 225 6.41 -13.21 21.62
N ILE A 226 6.01 -12.31 22.51
CA ILE A 226 4.87 -11.42 22.28
C ILE A 226 5.21 -10.33 21.27
N ASP A 227 6.46 -9.88 21.25
CA ASP A 227 6.94 -8.95 20.22
C ASP A 227 6.81 -9.59 18.83
N ASP A 228 7.30 -10.82 18.68
CA ASP A 228 7.24 -11.53 17.40
C ASP A 228 5.80 -11.86 16.96
N LEU A 229 4.92 -12.17 17.92
CA LEU A 229 3.49 -12.38 17.67
C LEU A 229 2.81 -11.09 17.20
N ASN A 230 3.05 -9.96 17.88
CA ASN A 230 2.47 -8.67 17.53
C ASN A 230 3.03 -8.13 16.21
N ARG A 231 4.28 -8.42 15.90
CA ARG A 231 4.89 -8.12 14.59
C ARG A 231 4.45 -9.10 13.51
N GLY A 232 3.84 -10.23 13.89
CA GLY A 232 3.40 -11.28 12.97
C GLY A 232 4.55 -11.98 12.25
N ILE A 233 5.71 -12.11 12.90
CA ILE A 233 6.93 -12.70 12.31
C ILE A 233 7.30 -14.07 12.90
N THR A 234 6.47 -14.64 13.77
CA THR A 234 6.68 -16.01 14.28
C THR A 234 6.67 -17.04 13.13
N PRO A 235 7.26 -18.24 13.31
CA PRO A 235 7.21 -19.31 12.31
C PRO A 235 5.79 -19.68 11.84
N TYR A 236 4.80 -19.57 12.72
CA TYR A 236 3.39 -19.85 12.41
C TYR A 236 2.81 -18.82 11.41
N HIS A 237 3.04 -17.53 11.67
CA HIS A 237 2.63 -16.44 10.78
C HIS A 237 3.38 -16.50 9.44
N GLN A 238 4.69 -16.75 9.47
CA GLN A 238 5.52 -16.87 8.26
C GLN A 238 5.03 -18.02 7.36
N ARG A 239 4.75 -19.18 7.95
CA ARG A 239 4.23 -20.34 7.23
C ARG A 239 2.86 -20.08 6.60
N LEU A 240 1.95 -19.43 7.31
CA LEU A 240 0.62 -19.10 6.79
C LEU A 240 0.68 -18.03 5.70
N SER A 241 1.55 -17.03 5.88
CA SER A 241 1.82 -16.01 4.86
C SER A 241 2.45 -16.62 3.62
N PHE A 242 3.38 -17.58 3.79
CA PHE A 242 3.97 -18.34 2.69
C PHE A 242 2.91 -19.14 1.92
N GLU A 243 2.02 -19.85 2.59
CA GLU A 243 0.94 -20.60 1.93
C GLU A 243 0.06 -19.66 1.08
N GLU A 244 -0.40 -18.55 1.67
CA GLU A 244 -1.27 -17.60 0.98
C GLU A 244 -0.58 -16.93 -0.21
N LEU A 245 0.67 -16.47 -0.03
CA LEU A 245 1.47 -15.87 -1.08
C LEU A 245 1.84 -16.88 -2.18
N LEU A 246 2.07 -18.15 -1.85
CA LEU A 246 2.32 -19.18 -2.86
C LEU A 246 1.10 -19.40 -3.75
N MET A 247 -0.11 -19.51 -3.17
CA MET A 247 -1.35 -19.60 -3.95
C MET A 247 -1.58 -18.36 -4.82
N PHE A 248 -1.27 -17.18 -4.30
CA PHE A 248 -1.28 -15.95 -5.08
C PHE A 248 -0.29 -16.03 -6.26
N GLN A 249 0.98 -16.32 -5.99
CA GLN A 249 2.04 -16.35 -7.01
C GLN A 249 1.84 -17.47 -8.05
N LEU A 250 1.25 -18.61 -7.68
CA LEU A 250 0.90 -19.67 -8.64
C LEU A 250 -0.14 -19.21 -9.66
N GLY A 251 -1.19 -18.49 -9.22
CA GLY A 251 -2.18 -17.94 -10.14
C GLY A 251 -1.58 -16.88 -11.07
N VAL A 252 -0.74 -16.00 -10.53
CA VAL A 252 0.03 -15.01 -11.31
C VAL A 252 0.93 -15.71 -12.35
N ALA A 253 1.70 -16.71 -11.95
CA ALA A 253 2.61 -17.42 -12.84
C ALA A 253 1.86 -18.19 -13.94
N THR A 254 0.66 -18.70 -13.63
CA THR A 254 -0.22 -19.35 -14.61
C THR A 254 -0.77 -18.37 -15.63
N LEU A 255 -1.19 -17.17 -15.20
CA LEU A 255 -1.59 -16.10 -16.11
C LEU A 255 -0.45 -15.69 -17.03
N ARG A 256 0.74 -15.52 -16.48
CA ARG A 256 1.94 -15.18 -17.26
C ARG A 256 2.27 -16.26 -18.28
N ARG A 257 2.16 -17.53 -17.91
CA ARG A 257 2.37 -18.64 -18.84
C ARG A 257 1.38 -18.62 -20.01
N ARG A 258 0.11 -18.26 -19.77
CA ARG A 258 -0.86 -18.10 -20.86
C ARG A 258 -0.47 -16.99 -21.82
N GLN A 259 0.01 -15.86 -21.30
CA GLN A 259 0.55 -14.80 -22.15
C GLN A 259 1.76 -15.27 -22.95
N LEU A 260 2.65 -16.07 -22.37
CA LEU A 260 3.79 -16.66 -23.08
C LEU A 260 3.39 -17.66 -24.18
N THR A 261 2.21 -18.29 -24.08
CA THR A 261 1.66 -19.13 -25.16
C THR A 261 0.98 -18.33 -26.27
N GLU A 262 0.64 -17.07 -26.02
CA GLU A 262 0.14 -16.17 -27.06
C GLU A 262 1.29 -15.79 -27.99
N HIS A 263 1.07 -15.91 -29.31
CA HIS A 263 2.08 -15.55 -30.30
C HIS A 263 2.05 -14.03 -30.52
N GLY A 264 3.12 -13.37 -30.10
CA GLY A 264 3.35 -11.94 -30.27
C GLY A 264 4.06 -11.61 -31.58
N ILE A 265 4.63 -10.41 -31.62
CA ILE A 265 5.46 -9.93 -32.72
C ILE A 265 6.92 -10.07 -32.30
N THR A 266 7.76 -10.67 -33.16
CA THR A 266 9.21 -10.67 -32.94
C THR A 266 9.84 -9.48 -33.65
N LEU A 267 10.47 -8.60 -32.87
CA LEU A 267 11.10 -7.37 -33.34
C LEU A 267 12.63 -7.53 -33.33
N ASN A 268 13.19 -7.79 -34.52
CA ASN A 268 14.64 -7.92 -34.71
C ASN A 268 15.24 -6.59 -35.17
N ALA A 269 15.71 -5.78 -34.22
CA ALA A 269 16.43 -4.54 -34.50
C ALA A 269 17.95 -4.80 -34.61
N SER A 270 18.63 -4.16 -35.57
CA SER A 270 20.10 -4.22 -35.66
C SER A 270 20.81 -3.19 -34.76
N GLY A 271 20.06 -2.31 -34.10
CA GLY A 271 20.55 -1.31 -33.15
C GLY A 271 21.18 -0.09 -33.82
N LYS A 272 21.03 0.09 -35.13
CA LYS A 272 21.65 1.20 -35.88
C LYS A 272 21.02 2.54 -35.54
N LEU A 273 19.68 2.59 -35.41
CA LEU A 273 18.98 3.84 -35.07
C LEU A 273 19.31 4.25 -33.63
N ALA A 274 19.27 3.29 -32.71
CA ALA A 274 19.67 3.51 -31.32
C ALA A 274 21.12 3.99 -31.20
N GLY A 275 22.06 3.36 -31.90
CA GLY A 275 23.48 3.76 -31.89
C GLY A 275 23.71 5.18 -32.43
N ARG A 276 23.00 5.60 -33.48
CA ARG A 276 23.05 6.98 -33.98
C ARG A 276 22.48 7.98 -32.98
N LEU A 277 21.37 7.65 -32.33
CA LEU A 277 20.81 8.48 -31.26
C LEU A 277 21.84 8.64 -30.13
N GLU A 278 22.39 7.53 -29.62
CA GLU A 278 23.37 7.53 -28.53
C GLU A 278 24.60 8.41 -28.83
N GLN A 279 25.10 8.39 -30.08
CA GLN A 279 26.21 9.24 -30.51
C GLN A 279 25.87 10.74 -30.55
N SER A 280 24.59 11.09 -30.70
CA SER A 280 24.12 12.49 -30.73
C SER A 280 23.86 13.07 -29.34
N LEU A 281 23.81 12.25 -28.29
CA LEU A 281 23.47 12.70 -26.95
C LEU A 281 24.64 13.45 -26.29
N PRO A 282 24.37 14.54 -25.55
CA PRO A 282 25.41 15.28 -24.82
C PRO A 282 25.84 14.60 -23.51
N PHE A 283 25.41 13.36 -23.26
CA PHE A 283 25.68 12.58 -22.07
C PHE A 283 25.73 11.09 -22.42
N THR A 284 26.31 10.29 -21.54
CA THR A 284 26.36 8.83 -21.67
C THR A 284 25.22 8.16 -20.90
N LEU A 285 24.75 7.03 -21.43
CA LEU A 285 23.78 6.19 -20.73
C LEU A 285 24.40 5.58 -19.47
N THR A 286 23.61 5.53 -18.39
CA THR A 286 24.00 4.87 -17.13
C THR A 286 24.02 3.34 -17.30
N ALA A 287 24.65 2.62 -16.37
CA ALA A 287 24.69 1.17 -16.42
C ALA A 287 23.28 0.59 -16.23
N ALA A 288 22.49 1.20 -15.34
CA ALA A 288 21.08 0.85 -15.14
C ALA A 288 20.24 1.03 -16.42
N GLN A 289 20.40 2.16 -17.14
CA GLN A 289 19.70 2.39 -18.41
C GLN A 289 20.06 1.35 -19.46
N ARG A 290 21.36 1.04 -19.64
CA ARG A 290 21.82 0.01 -20.58
C ARG A 290 21.29 -1.38 -20.24
N ARG A 291 21.29 -1.75 -18.96
CA ARG A 291 20.72 -3.00 -18.48
C ARG A 291 19.24 -3.11 -18.85
N VAL A 292 18.44 -2.08 -18.52
CA VAL A 292 17.00 -2.09 -18.83
C VAL A 292 16.74 -2.12 -20.34
N ILE A 293 17.51 -1.40 -21.16
CA ILE A 293 17.42 -1.48 -22.63
C ILE A 293 17.71 -2.90 -23.12
N SER A 294 18.72 -3.58 -22.57
CA SER A 294 19.04 -4.97 -22.93
C SER A 294 17.93 -5.95 -22.53
N GLU A 295 17.32 -5.76 -21.35
CA GLU A 295 16.18 -6.55 -20.89
C GLU A 295 14.97 -6.38 -21.84
N ILE A 296 14.67 -5.14 -22.25
CA ILE A 296 13.60 -4.84 -23.20
C ILE A 296 13.89 -5.48 -24.57
N ARG A 297 15.11 -5.35 -25.10
CA ARG A 297 15.48 -5.95 -26.39
C ARG A 297 15.35 -7.47 -26.40
N ASN A 298 15.77 -8.13 -25.31
CA ASN A 298 15.65 -9.58 -25.19
C ASN A 298 14.18 -10.02 -25.24
N ASP A 299 13.29 -9.27 -24.59
CA ASP A 299 11.85 -9.56 -24.63
C ASP A 299 11.24 -9.27 -26.01
N MET A 300 11.59 -8.15 -26.64
CA MET A 300 11.10 -7.78 -27.97
C MET A 300 11.54 -8.76 -29.07
N GLN A 301 12.65 -9.46 -28.85
CA GLN A 301 13.14 -10.52 -29.74
C GLN A 301 12.48 -11.90 -29.48
N ALA A 302 11.71 -12.04 -28.40
CA ALA A 302 10.99 -13.26 -28.12
C ALA A 302 9.79 -13.44 -29.06
N SER A 303 9.24 -14.66 -29.10
CA SER A 303 7.99 -14.95 -29.81
C SER A 303 6.73 -14.60 -29.01
N ALA A 304 6.88 -14.38 -27.71
CA ALA A 304 5.81 -13.96 -26.81
C ALA A 304 5.79 -12.43 -26.71
N PRO A 305 4.60 -11.80 -26.55
CA PRO A 305 4.50 -10.36 -26.42
C PRO A 305 5.15 -9.87 -25.11
N MET A 306 5.93 -8.79 -25.19
CA MET A 306 6.53 -8.15 -24.02
C MET A 306 5.45 -7.45 -23.19
N HIS A 307 5.49 -7.66 -21.88
CA HIS A 307 4.69 -6.95 -20.88
C HIS A 307 5.59 -6.50 -19.73
N ARG A 308 6.17 -5.29 -19.84
CA ARG A 308 7.22 -4.84 -18.90
C ARG A 308 6.89 -3.50 -18.24
N LEU A 309 7.06 -3.43 -16.93
CA LEU A 309 7.04 -2.22 -16.11
C LEU A 309 8.48 -1.75 -15.87
N VAL A 310 8.81 -0.57 -16.40
CA VAL A 310 10.03 0.16 -16.09
C VAL A 310 9.74 1.18 -15.01
N GLN A 311 10.33 0.94 -13.85
CA GLN A 311 10.32 1.89 -12.74
C GLN A 311 11.65 2.60 -12.66
N GLY A 312 11.60 3.89 -12.36
CA GLY A 312 12.79 4.67 -12.08
C GLY A 312 12.39 5.99 -11.46
N ASP A 313 13.31 6.63 -10.75
CA ASP A 313 13.02 7.92 -10.13
C ASP A 313 12.69 9.00 -11.19
N VAL A 314 12.02 10.08 -10.78
CA VAL A 314 11.78 11.25 -11.64
C VAL A 314 13.13 11.73 -12.15
N GLY A 315 13.33 11.79 -13.46
CA GLY A 315 14.61 12.21 -14.06
C GLY A 315 15.67 11.12 -14.23
N SER A 316 15.36 9.85 -13.94
CA SER A 316 16.29 8.73 -14.19
C SER A 316 16.50 8.37 -15.68
N GLY A 317 15.83 9.08 -16.60
CA GLY A 317 15.93 8.85 -18.05
C GLY A 317 14.98 7.78 -18.61
N LYS A 318 13.87 7.45 -17.90
CA LYS A 318 12.83 6.52 -18.39
C LYS A 318 12.38 6.79 -19.83
N THR A 319 12.11 8.06 -20.16
CA THR A 319 11.68 8.47 -21.51
C THR A 319 12.73 8.18 -22.57
N LEU A 320 14.02 8.25 -22.24
CA LEU A 320 15.09 7.91 -23.18
C LEU A 320 15.16 6.41 -23.43
N VAL A 321 15.02 5.59 -22.38
CA VAL A 321 14.93 4.13 -22.49
C VAL A 321 13.73 3.72 -23.37
N ALA A 322 12.57 4.35 -23.14
CA ALA A 322 11.40 4.14 -23.98
C ALA A 322 11.64 4.56 -25.44
N LEU A 323 12.25 5.72 -25.68
CA LEU A 323 12.57 6.18 -27.03
C LEU A 323 13.49 5.20 -27.77
N ILE A 324 14.55 4.73 -27.12
CA ILE A 324 15.45 3.71 -27.71
C ILE A 324 14.68 2.44 -28.09
N SER A 325 13.77 2.00 -27.20
CA SER A 325 12.92 0.83 -27.47
C SER A 325 11.95 1.08 -28.65
N MET A 326 11.42 2.30 -28.77
CA MET A 326 10.59 2.71 -29.91
C MET A 326 11.38 2.74 -31.21
N LEU A 327 12.65 3.18 -31.18
CA LEU A 327 13.54 3.13 -32.33
C LEU A 327 13.85 1.71 -32.77
N ASP A 328 14.04 0.78 -31.82
CA ASP A 328 14.24 -0.64 -32.12
C ASP A 328 13.00 -1.22 -32.86
N ALA A 329 11.78 -0.87 -32.44
CA ALA A 329 10.55 -1.27 -33.14
C ALA A 329 10.45 -0.67 -34.56
N VAL A 330 10.83 0.60 -34.72
CA VAL A 330 10.89 1.27 -36.04
C VAL A 330 11.92 0.64 -36.96
N GLU A 331 13.09 0.30 -36.42
CA GLU A 331 14.14 -0.40 -37.17
C GLU A 331 13.69 -1.79 -37.66
N ALA A 332 12.82 -2.45 -36.91
CA ALA A 332 12.19 -3.71 -37.27
C ALA A 332 11.03 -3.57 -38.28
N GLY A 333 10.70 -2.35 -38.72
CA GLY A 333 9.66 -2.07 -39.73
C GLY A 333 8.25 -1.91 -39.14
N TYR A 334 8.14 -1.54 -37.87
CA TYR A 334 6.87 -1.30 -37.17
C TYR A 334 6.75 0.15 -36.69
N GLN A 335 5.54 0.60 -36.44
CA GLN A 335 5.25 1.85 -35.77
C GLN A 335 5.31 1.66 -34.25
N ALA A 336 5.67 2.70 -33.52
CA ALA A 336 5.61 2.73 -32.07
C ALA A 336 4.77 3.90 -31.55
N ALA A 337 4.02 3.67 -30.47
CA ALA A 337 3.13 4.67 -29.89
C ALA A 337 3.47 4.94 -28.42
N LEU A 338 3.56 6.21 -28.03
CA LEU A 338 3.68 6.66 -26.64
C LEU A 338 2.38 7.35 -26.20
N MET A 339 1.76 6.81 -25.15
CA MET A 339 0.56 7.35 -24.54
C MET A 339 0.89 8.07 -23.23
N ALA A 340 0.50 9.34 -23.13
CA ALA A 340 0.67 10.20 -21.96
C ALA A 340 -0.69 10.60 -21.35
N PRO A 341 -0.79 10.83 -20.03
CA PRO A 341 -2.05 11.06 -19.31
C PRO A 341 -2.73 12.39 -19.63
N THR A 342 -1.98 13.39 -20.09
CA THR A 342 -2.50 14.73 -20.38
C THR A 342 -1.94 15.27 -21.69
N GLU A 343 -2.65 16.23 -22.29
CA GLU A 343 -2.23 16.85 -23.56
C GLU A 343 -0.88 17.56 -23.42
N ILE A 344 -0.65 18.29 -22.33
CA ILE A 344 0.65 18.96 -22.10
C ILE A 344 1.79 17.94 -22.07
N LEU A 345 1.61 16.81 -21.38
CA LEU A 345 2.68 15.82 -21.29
C LEU A 345 2.90 15.13 -22.64
N ALA A 346 1.84 14.88 -23.41
CA ALA A 346 1.96 14.40 -24.79
C ALA A 346 2.70 15.41 -25.69
N GLU A 347 2.36 16.70 -25.62
CA GLU A 347 3.04 17.78 -26.34
C GLU A 347 4.53 17.86 -25.97
N GLN A 348 4.85 17.77 -24.67
CA GLN A 348 6.23 17.80 -24.18
C GLN A 348 7.03 16.59 -24.68
N HIS A 349 6.46 15.38 -24.61
CA HIS A 349 7.08 14.18 -25.16
C HIS A 349 7.28 14.31 -26.67
N TYR A 350 6.28 14.79 -27.40
CA TYR A 350 6.38 15.05 -28.84
C TYR A 350 7.53 16.00 -29.17
N LEU A 351 7.59 17.16 -28.52
CA LEU A 351 8.64 18.16 -28.78
C LEU A 351 10.04 17.63 -28.46
N ASN A 352 10.19 16.87 -27.37
CA ASN A 352 11.47 16.30 -26.97
C ASN A 352 11.90 15.17 -27.91
N ILE A 353 10.99 14.26 -28.25
CA ILE A 353 11.25 13.15 -29.17
C ILE A 353 11.55 13.67 -30.57
N HIS A 354 10.75 14.61 -31.08
CA HIS A 354 10.94 15.20 -32.41
C HIS A 354 12.36 15.76 -32.58
N LYS A 355 12.85 16.54 -31.61
CA LYS A 355 14.21 17.09 -31.64
C LYS A 355 15.30 16.03 -31.72
N LEU A 356 15.09 14.87 -31.09
CA LEU A 356 16.06 13.77 -31.03
C LEU A 356 16.03 12.90 -32.29
N VAL A 357 14.88 12.74 -32.93
CA VAL A 357 14.71 11.79 -34.05
C VAL A 357 14.66 12.45 -35.43
N GLU A 358 14.43 13.75 -35.51
CA GLU A 358 14.49 14.50 -36.77
C GLU A 358 15.86 14.34 -37.49
N PRO A 359 17.02 14.41 -36.80
CA PRO A 359 18.32 14.13 -37.44
C PRO A 359 18.47 12.68 -37.94
N LEU A 360 17.64 11.76 -37.45
CA LEU A 360 17.63 10.36 -37.87
C LEU A 360 16.75 10.13 -39.11
N GLY A 361 16.00 11.15 -39.56
CA GLY A 361 15.09 11.09 -40.70
C GLY A 361 13.74 10.45 -40.39
N LEU A 362 13.36 10.34 -39.12
CA LEU A 362 12.11 9.71 -38.68
C LEU A 362 10.99 10.74 -38.50
N ARG A 363 9.76 10.32 -38.77
CA ARG A 363 8.56 11.16 -38.65
C ARG A 363 7.81 10.87 -37.37
N VAL A 364 7.48 11.94 -36.65
CA VAL A 364 6.72 11.89 -35.40
C VAL A 364 5.39 12.61 -35.57
N ALA A 365 4.29 12.03 -35.09
CA ALA A 365 2.98 12.69 -35.05
C ALA A 365 2.49 12.89 -33.61
N LEU A 366 1.73 13.96 -33.38
CA LEU A 366 1.03 14.24 -32.13
C LEU A 366 -0.48 14.07 -32.29
N GLN A 367 -1.06 13.16 -31.52
CA GLN A 367 -2.49 12.87 -31.51
C GLN A 367 -3.11 13.08 -30.12
N THR A 368 -3.76 14.23 -29.93
CA THR A 368 -4.48 14.61 -28.70
C THR A 368 -5.97 14.85 -29.00
N SER A 369 -6.78 15.18 -27.98
CA SER A 369 -8.15 15.61 -28.22
C SER A 369 -8.24 16.95 -28.94
N SER A 370 -7.21 17.80 -28.81
CA SER A 370 -7.07 19.08 -29.50
C SER A 370 -6.51 18.99 -30.93
N THR A 371 -5.77 17.93 -31.30
CA THR A 371 -5.22 17.73 -32.66
C THR A 371 -5.97 16.69 -33.50
N LYS A 372 -7.24 16.39 -33.16
CA LYS A 372 -8.06 15.39 -33.86
C LYS A 372 -8.02 15.57 -35.39
N ASN A 373 -7.84 14.46 -36.09
CA ASN A 373 -7.90 14.30 -37.56
C ASN A 373 -6.71 14.81 -38.38
N ARG A 374 -5.62 15.33 -37.78
CA ARG A 374 -4.52 15.91 -38.58
C ARG A 374 -3.61 14.89 -39.25
N PHE A 375 -3.37 13.74 -38.62
CA PHE A 375 -2.38 12.74 -39.06
C PHE A 375 -2.97 11.32 -39.19
N LEU A 376 -4.30 11.17 -39.17
CA LEU A 376 -4.92 9.84 -39.16
C LEU A 376 -4.59 9.04 -40.42
N ASP A 377 -4.66 9.69 -41.58
CA ASP A 377 -4.34 9.05 -42.87
C ASP A 377 -2.86 8.70 -42.95
N ASP A 378 -1.98 9.59 -42.46
CA ASP A 378 -0.54 9.35 -42.43
C ASP A 378 -0.15 8.17 -41.52
N ILE A 379 -0.82 8.05 -40.36
CA ILE A 379 -0.65 6.94 -39.42
C ILE A 379 -1.15 5.62 -40.04
N ALA A 380 -2.33 5.64 -40.67
CA ALA A 380 -2.91 4.46 -41.32
C ALA A 380 -2.11 4.02 -42.57
N ALA A 381 -1.52 4.98 -43.29
CA ALA A 381 -0.63 4.74 -44.43
C ALA A 381 0.77 4.26 -44.02
N GLY A 382 1.14 4.35 -42.73
CA GLY A 382 2.47 3.95 -42.24
C GLY A 382 3.58 4.94 -42.59
N THR A 383 3.23 6.18 -42.95
CA THR A 383 4.22 7.24 -43.25
C THR A 383 4.75 7.93 -42.00
N VAL A 384 4.17 7.64 -40.83
CA VAL A 384 4.61 8.10 -39.51
C VAL A 384 5.21 6.93 -38.76
N ASP A 385 6.42 7.09 -38.24
CA ASP A 385 7.16 6.04 -37.52
C ASP A 385 6.79 6.02 -36.03
N LEU A 386 6.71 7.20 -35.42
CA LEU A 386 6.51 7.39 -33.99
C LEU A 386 5.24 8.23 -33.74
N ILE A 387 4.36 7.74 -32.87
CA ILE A 387 3.12 8.43 -32.53
C ILE A 387 3.13 8.77 -31.05
N VAL A 388 2.94 10.04 -30.71
CA VAL A 388 2.78 10.50 -29.33
C VAL A 388 1.36 10.99 -29.14
N GLY A 389 0.70 10.62 -28.05
CA GLY A 389 -0.69 11.04 -27.85
C GLY A 389 -1.25 10.78 -26.46
N THR A 390 -2.53 11.08 -26.31
CA THR A 390 -3.28 10.80 -25.07
C THR A 390 -4.22 9.61 -25.27
N HIS A 391 -5.24 9.46 -24.42
CA HIS A 391 -6.34 8.51 -24.62
C HIS A 391 -7.02 8.61 -26.00
N ALA A 392 -6.81 9.70 -26.74
CA ALA A 392 -7.20 9.85 -28.14
C ALA A 392 -6.67 8.73 -29.05
N LEU A 393 -5.51 8.13 -28.74
CA LEU A 393 -4.93 7.00 -29.49
C LEU A 393 -5.80 5.73 -29.48
N ILE A 394 -6.67 5.59 -28.48
CA ILE A 394 -7.50 4.40 -28.28
C ILE A 394 -8.84 4.51 -29.03
N GLN A 395 -9.20 5.70 -29.49
CA GLN A 395 -10.50 5.96 -30.15
C GLN A 395 -10.66 5.10 -31.42
N GLU A 396 -11.89 4.76 -31.77
CA GLU A 396 -12.20 3.85 -32.87
C GLU A 396 -11.58 4.30 -34.22
N GLY A 397 -11.55 5.62 -34.47
CA GLY A 397 -11.02 6.19 -35.71
C GLY A 397 -9.49 6.19 -35.90
N VAL A 398 -8.70 5.78 -34.90
CA VAL A 398 -7.23 5.66 -35.04
C VAL A 398 -6.86 4.25 -35.49
N VAL A 399 -6.35 4.10 -36.70
CA VAL A 399 -5.91 2.80 -37.26
C VAL A 399 -4.42 2.89 -37.55
N PHE A 400 -3.63 2.01 -36.95
CA PHE A 400 -2.19 1.90 -37.20
C PHE A 400 -1.93 0.97 -38.39
N HIS A 401 -0.92 1.26 -39.19
CA HIS A 401 -0.48 0.38 -40.26
C HIS A 401 0.13 -0.92 -39.69
N ARG A 402 1.14 -0.78 -38.82
CA ARG A 402 1.85 -1.90 -38.18
C ARG A 402 2.35 -1.52 -36.79
N LEU A 403 1.47 -1.48 -35.80
CA LEU A 403 1.87 -1.17 -34.42
C LEU A 403 2.67 -2.35 -33.80
N GLY A 404 3.92 -2.10 -33.43
CA GLY A 404 4.84 -3.08 -32.83
C GLY A 404 5.08 -2.87 -31.34
N LEU A 405 5.17 -1.60 -30.89
CA LEU A 405 5.43 -1.26 -29.49
C LEU A 405 4.48 -0.15 -28.99
N ILE A 406 3.97 -0.35 -27.78
CA ILE A 406 3.20 0.61 -27.02
C ILE A 406 3.98 1.00 -25.77
N VAL A 407 4.17 2.29 -25.54
CA VAL A 407 4.72 2.88 -24.32
C VAL A 407 3.61 3.61 -23.57
N ILE A 408 3.41 3.32 -22.29
CA ILE A 408 2.44 4.01 -21.42
C ILE A 408 3.20 4.72 -20.31
N ASP A 409 3.07 6.04 -20.22
CA ASP A 409 3.69 6.85 -19.16
C ASP A 409 2.69 7.15 -18.03
N GLU A 410 3.14 7.14 -16.78
CA GLU A 410 2.35 7.39 -15.57
C GLU A 410 1.06 6.55 -15.48
N GLN A 411 1.24 5.23 -15.43
CA GLN A 411 0.19 4.20 -15.48
C GLN A 411 -1.01 4.42 -14.53
N HIS A 412 -0.81 4.98 -13.35
CA HIS A 412 -1.82 5.04 -12.28
C HIS A 412 -3.06 5.88 -12.63
N ARG A 413 -3.03 6.64 -13.73
CA ARG A 413 -4.21 7.38 -14.25
C ARG A 413 -5.00 6.65 -15.33
N PHE A 414 -4.52 5.51 -15.81
CA PHE A 414 -5.14 4.77 -16.91
C PHE A 414 -5.81 3.49 -16.42
N GLY A 415 -7.08 3.30 -16.81
CA GLY A 415 -7.85 2.12 -16.43
C GLY A 415 -7.38 0.86 -17.14
N VAL A 416 -7.60 -0.31 -16.52
CA VAL A 416 -7.27 -1.64 -17.08
C VAL A 416 -7.87 -1.84 -18.49
N MET A 417 -9.08 -1.34 -18.72
CA MET A 417 -9.80 -1.44 -19.99
C MET A 417 -9.14 -0.68 -21.15
N GLN A 418 -8.51 0.46 -20.87
CA GLN A 418 -7.85 1.28 -21.89
C GLN A 418 -6.62 0.57 -22.45
N ARG A 419 -5.87 -0.16 -21.60
CA ARG A 419 -4.71 -0.98 -22.01
C ARG A 419 -5.12 -2.11 -22.94
N ALA A 420 -6.20 -2.81 -22.60
CA ALA A 420 -6.73 -3.89 -23.41
C ALA A 420 -7.20 -3.40 -24.80
N GLN A 421 -7.78 -2.20 -24.88
CA GLN A 421 -8.21 -1.61 -26.15
C GLN A 421 -7.04 -1.23 -27.06
N LEU A 422 -5.95 -0.67 -26.52
CA LEU A 422 -4.78 -0.32 -27.33
C LEU A 422 -4.03 -1.57 -27.82
N ARG A 423 -3.95 -2.64 -27.00
CA ARG A 423 -3.42 -3.95 -27.44
C ARG A 423 -4.22 -4.54 -28.60
N LYS A 424 -5.54 -4.34 -28.64
CA LYS A 424 -6.41 -4.80 -29.74
C LYS A 424 -6.20 -4.04 -31.06
N LYS A 425 -5.52 -2.90 -31.06
CA LYS A 425 -5.23 -2.10 -32.27
C LYS A 425 -4.07 -2.65 -33.10
N GLY A 426 -3.30 -3.59 -32.57
CA GLY A 426 -2.23 -4.29 -33.28
C GLY A 426 -2.36 -5.80 -33.16
N ARG A 427 -1.48 -6.54 -33.85
CA ARG A 427 -1.40 -8.00 -33.72
C ARG A 427 -0.59 -8.36 -32.47
N MET A 428 -1.14 -8.08 -31.29
CA MET A 428 -0.49 -8.30 -30.00
C MET A 428 0.84 -7.55 -29.83
N PRO A 429 0.84 -6.21 -29.92
CA PRO A 429 2.04 -5.40 -29.80
C PRO A 429 2.66 -5.50 -28.41
N ASP A 430 3.98 -5.33 -28.36
CA ASP A 430 4.74 -5.24 -27.12
C ASP A 430 4.28 -4.04 -26.31
N THR A 431 4.23 -4.20 -24.98
CA THR A 431 3.74 -3.17 -24.06
C THR A 431 4.79 -2.87 -23.00
N LEU A 432 5.29 -1.63 -23.04
CA LEU A 432 6.16 -1.04 -22.04
C LEU A 432 5.37 -0.04 -21.20
N VAL A 433 5.41 -0.19 -19.89
CA VAL A 433 4.77 0.73 -18.96
C VAL A 433 5.82 1.40 -18.10
N MET A 434 5.69 2.70 -17.89
CA MET A 434 6.63 3.49 -17.09
C MET A 434 5.94 4.10 -15.89
N THR A 435 6.63 4.12 -14.76
CA THR A 435 6.18 4.84 -13.57
C THR A 435 7.32 5.60 -12.91
N ALA A 436 7.01 6.80 -12.42
CA ALA A 436 7.91 7.58 -11.59
C ALA A 436 7.66 7.39 -10.09
N THR A 437 6.50 6.84 -9.68
CA THR A 437 6.29 6.46 -8.29
C THR A 437 7.21 5.31 -7.94
N PRO A 438 8.08 5.46 -6.93
CA PRO A 438 8.82 4.35 -6.42
C PRO A 438 7.84 3.40 -5.74
N ILE A 439 7.73 2.19 -6.24
CA ILE A 439 7.00 1.08 -5.66
C ILE A 439 8.06 0.06 -5.22
N PRO A 440 8.04 -0.44 -3.98
CA PRO A 440 8.97 -1.49 -3.57
C PRO A 440 8.84 -2.67 -4.53
N ARG A 441 9.96 -3.27 -4.92
CA ARG A 441 9.98 -4.35 -5.92
C ARG A 441 8.98 -5.46 -5.56
N THR A 442 8.94 -5.87 -4.30
CA THR A 442 8.03 -6.91 -3.80
C THR A 442 6.56 -6.54 -3.97
N LEU A 443 6.22 -5.27 -3.80
CA LEU A 443 4.89 -4.74 -4.03
C LEU A 443 4.56 -4.68 -5.52
N ALA A 444 5.49 -4.22 -6.36
CA ALA A 444 5.32 -4.20 -7.82
C ALA A 444 5.10 -5.61 -8.38
N LEU A 445 5.89 -6.60 -7.93
CA LEU A 445 5.79 -8.00 -8.32
C LEU A 445 4.49 -8.68 -7.86
N THR A 446 3.81 -8.12 -6.85
CA THR A 446 2.53 -8.64 -6.35
C THR A 446 1.34 -7.93 -7.02
N LEU A 447 1.37 -6.59 -7.09
CA LEU A 447 0.29 -5.78 -7.68
C LEU A 447 0.21 -5.89 -9.21
N TYR A 448 1.37 -6.00 -9.86
CA TYR A 448 1.50 -6.07 -11.31
C TYR A 448 2.15 -7.40 -11.71
N GLY A 449 1.78 -8.48 -11.03
CA GLY A 449 2.41 -9.79 -11.20
C GLY A 449 2.39 -10.35 -12.63
N ASP A 450 1.52 -9.83 -13.50
CA ASP A 450 1.47 -10.10 -14.94
C ASP A 450 2.56 -9.38 -15.75
N LEU A 451 3.23 -8.38 -15.17
CA LEU A 451 4.30 -7.61 -15.80
C LEU A 451 5.69 -8.08 -15.34
N ASP A 452 6.62 -8.16 -16.28
CA ASP A 452 8.05 -8.14 -16.00
C ASP A 452 8.46 -6.79 -15.41
N TYR A 453 9.44 -6.79 -14.52
CA TYR A 453 9.80 -5.60 -13.74
C TYR A 453 11.27 -5.24 -13.93
N SER A 454 11.51 -4.02 -14.39
CA SER A 454 12.82 -3.42 -14.57
C SER A 454 12.95 -2.17 -13.71
N VAL A 455 14.12 -1.99 -13.11
CA VAL A 455 14.44 -0.83 -12.27
C VAL A 455 15.56 -0.03 -12.91
N ILE A 456 15.40 1.30 -12.99
CA ILE A 456 16.48 2.25 -13.22
C ILE A 456 16.84 2.89 -11.88
N ASP A 457 17.84 2.32 -11.23
CA ASP A 457 18.34 2.63 -9.89
C ASP A 457 19.49 3.66 -9.88
N GLU A 458 19.95 4.09 -11.06
CA GLU A 458 20.99 5.11 -11.21
C GLU A 458 20.42 6.42 -11.77
N LEU A 459 20.78 7.55 -11.15
CA LEU A 459 20.52 8.88 -11.68
C LEU A 459 21.65 9.28 -12.66
N PRO A 460 21.35 10.08 -13.71
CA PRO A 460 22.37 10.62 -14.60
C PRO A 460 23.39 11.48 -13.83
N PRO A 461 24.69 11.43 -14.18
CA PRO A 461 25.78 12.04 -13.42
C PRO A 461 25.73 13.58 -13.34
N ASN A 462 25.04 14.25 -14.26
CA ASN A 462 24.95 15.72 -14.30
C ASN A 462 23.83 16.30 -13.42
N ARG A 463 23.20 15.49 -12.55
CA ARG A 463 22.09 15.95 -11.73
C ARG A 463 22.49 16.15 -10.28
N SER A 464 22.43 17.40 -9.82
CA SER A 464 22.62 17.74 -8.41
C SER A 464 21.41 17.31 -7.57
N PRO A 465 21.60 16.64 -6.42
CA PRO A 465 20.50 16.24 -5.56
C PRO A 465 19.79 17.46 -4.98
N VAL A 466 18.46 17.37 -4.82
CA VAL A 466 17.65 18.46 -4.25
C VAL A 466 17.89 18.54 -2.74
N ILE A 467 18.38 19.67 -2.25
CA ILE A 467 18.61 19.90 -0.82
C ILE A 467 17.25 20.10 -0.15
N THR A 468 16.85 19.13 0.68
CA THR A 468 15.57 19.15 1.39
C THR A 468 15.73 19.66 2.81
N LYS A 469 14.88 20.59 3.25
CA LYS A 469 14.90 21.17 4.60
C LYS A 469 13.52 21.10 5.23
N LEU A 470 13.45 20.73 6.51
CA LEU A 470 12.24 20.80 7.32
C LEU A 470 12.26 22.09 8.16
N LEU A 471 11.22 22.91 8.02
CA LEU A 471 11.03 24.15 8.78
C LEU A 471 9.73 24.09 9.59
N GLY A 472 9.78 24.66 10.79
CA GLY A 472 8.60 24.88 11.63
C GLY A 472 7.99 26.26 11.45
N GLU A 473 6.81 26.47 12.03
CA GLU A 473 6.07 27.74 11.99
C GLU A 473 6.91 28.98 12.35
N LYS A 474 7.76 28.89 13.38
CA LYS A 474 8.61 29.99 13.84
C LYS A 474 9.65 30.45 12.80
N GLN A 475 9.91 29.64 11.78
CA GLN A 475 10.90 29.92 10.74
C GLN A 475 10.25 30.36 9.42
N LYS A 476 8.94 30.69 9.43
CA LYS A 476 8.19 31.07 8.23
C LYS A 476 8.79 32.29 7.51
N ASP A 477 9.35 33.25 8.25
CA ASP A 477 9.97 34.44 7.63
C ASP A 477 11.20 34.10 6.77
N ARG A 478 11.91 33.02 7.12
CA ARG A 478 13.03 32.51 6.31
C ARG A 478 12.59 32.06 4.93
N ILE A 479 11.35 31.57 4.79
CA ILE A 479 10.81 31.13 3.50
C ILE A 479 10.73 32.30 2.53
N TYR A 480 10.29 33.48 2.98
CA TYR A 480 10.22 34.65 2.11
C TYR A 480 11.62 35.11 1.67
N GLN A 481 12.63 34.98 2.52
CA GLN A 481 14.02 35.26 2.17
C GLN A 481 14.54 34.26 1.12
N ASP A 482 14.22 32.98 1.27
CA ASP A 482 14.59 31.93 0.30
C ASP A 482 13.89 32.17 -1.06
N ILE A 483 12.61 32.57 -1.06
CA ILE A 483 11.88 32.97 -2.27
C ILE A 483 12.56 34.16 -2.94
N GLU A 484 12.86 35.21 -2.17
CA GLU A 484 13.49 36.42 -2.72
C GLU A 484 14.86 36.12 -3.33
N SER A 485 15.67 35.29 -2.67
CA SER A 485 16.96 34.85 -3.20
C SER A 485 16.81 34.06 -4.50
N ALA A 486 15.83 33.15 -4.58
CA ALA A 486 15.58 32.37 -5.79
C ALA A 486 15.18 33.28 -6.97
N LEU A 487 14.28 34.23 -6.73
CA LEU A 487 13.82 35.19 -7.75
C LEU A 487 14.93 36.13 -8.22
N ARG A 488 15.81 36.59 -7.33
CA ARG A 488 16.98 37.41 -7.70
C ARG A 488 17.94 36.66 -8.61
N ASN A 489 18.05 35.35 -8.46
CA ASN A 489 18.86 34.49 -9.33
C ASN A 489 18.16 34.17 -10.66
N GLY A 490 16.97 34.72 -10.92
CA GLY A 490 16.20 34.48 -12.13
C GLY A 490 15.46 33.13 -12.15
N ASN A 491 15.34 32.47 -10.99
CA ASN A 491 14.68 31.19 -10.86
C ASN A 491 13.19 31.34 -10.53
N GLN A 492 12.41 30.34 -10.91
CA GLN A 492 10.98 30.25 -10.65
C GLN A 492 10.70 29.44 -9.38
N VAL A 493 9.57 29.70 -8.73
CA VAL A 493 9.23 29.13 -7.42
C VAL A 493 7.86 28.43 -7.43
N TYR A 494 7.82 27.22 -6.89
CA TYR A 494 6.58 26.51 -6.58
C TYR A 494 6.21 26.66 -5.11
N VAL A 495 4.94 26.96 -4.82
CA VAL A 495 4.38 26.95 -3.46
C VAL A 495 3.14 26.06 -3.44
N VAL A 496 3.21 24.92 -2.75
CA VAL A 496 2.20 23.86 -2.76
C VAL A 496 1.43 23.84 -1.45
N TYR A 497 0.11 23.75 -1.54
CA TYR A 497 -0.82 23.63 -0.41
C TYR A 497 -1.60 22.31 -0.49
N PRO A 498 -1.94 21.68 0.65
CA PRO A 498 -2.63 20.40 0.68
C PRO A 498 -4.10 20.53 0.27
N ILE A 499 -4.66 19.44 -0.26
CA ILE A 499 -6.11 19.27 -0.43
C ILE A 499 -6.64 18.43 0.74
N ILE A 500 -7.70 18.89 1.39
CA ILE A 500 -8.43 18.13 2.41
C ILE A 500 -9.65 17.53 1.72
N GLU A 501 -9.68 16.22 1.56
CA GLU A 501 -10.75 15.48 0.84
C GLU A 501 -12.13 15.69 1.45
N GLU A 502 -12.22 15.84 2.78
CA GLU A 502 -13.49 16.12 3.50
C GLU A 502 -13.95 17.59 3.39
N SER A 503 -13.12 18.49 2.84
CA SER A 503 -13.37 19.94 2.86
C SER A 503 -12.68 20.68 1.72
N GLU A 504 -13.02 20.36 0.47
CA GLU A 504 -12.49 21.05 -0.71
C GLU A 504 -12.67 22.59 -0.66
N LYS A 505 -13.71 23.09 0.02
CA LYS A 505 -13.94 24.54 0.19
C LYS A 505 -12.85 25.22 1.03
N THR A 506 -12.22 24.49 1.95
CA THR A 506 -11.17 25.01 2.83
C THR A 506 -9.83 25.06 2.09
N SER A 507 -9.48 24.00 1.36
CA SER A 507 -8.22 23.95 0.59
C SER A 507 -8.11 25.01 -0.51
N LEU A 508 -9.23 25.37 -1.13
CA LEU A 508 -9.26 26.46 -2.10
C LEU A 508 -8.98 27.82 -1.45
N LYS A 509 -9.51 28.05 -0.24
CA LYS A 509 -9.22 29.26 0.51
C LYS A 509 -7.74 29.35 0.86
N ASP A 510 -7.13 28.25 1.31
CA ASP A 510 -5.72 28.23 1.71
C ASP A 510 -4.79 28.63 0.55
N VAL A 511 -5.01 28.08 -0.66
CA VAL A 511 -4.22 28.43 -1.85
C VAL A 511 -4.48 29.86 -2.30
N GLN A 512 -5.74 30.32 -2.27
CA GLN A 512 -6.11 31.69 -2.67
C GLN A 512 -5.51 32.73 -1.73
N THR A 513 -5.69 32.56 -0.41
CA THR A 513 -5.10 33.42 0.61
C THR A 513 -3.57 33.37 0.55
N GLY A 514 -2.98 32.20 0.31
CA GLY A 514 -1.55 32.06 0.07
C GLY A 514 -1.05 32.84 -1.13
N ALA A 515 -1.74 32.74 -2.27
CA ALA A 515 -1.41 33.46 -3.49
C ALA A 515 -1.56 34.98 -3.34
N GLU A 516 -2.59 35.45 -2.64
CA GLU A 516 -2.78 36.87 -2.32
C GLU A 516 -1.64 37.42 -1.45
N LEU A 517 -1.25 36.68 -0.42
CA LEU A 517 -0.12 37.04 0.44
C LEU A 517 1.20 37.11 -0.35
N LEU A 518 1.43 36.16 -1.26
CA LEU A 518 2.60 36.18 -2.14
C LEU A 518 2.59 37.38 -3.09
N ARG A 519 1.43 37.78 -3.62
CA ARG A 519 1.30 39.00 -4.45
C ARG A 519 1.60 40.27 -3.65
N GLU A 520 1.15 40.34 -2.40
CA GLU A 520 1.42 41.47 -1.51
C GLU A 520 2.91 41.57 -1.17
N LYS A 521 3.57 40.45 -0.88
CA LYS A 521 4.99 40.40 -0.52
C LYS A 521 5.95 40.58 -1.71
N PHE A 522 5.55 40.12 -2.89
CA PHE A 522 6.38 40.16 -4.11
C PHE A 522 5.69 40.92 -5.26
N PRO A 523 5.38 42.23 -5.10
CA PRO A 523 4.58 42.99 -6.07
C PRO A 523 5.29 43.21 -7.42
N LYS A 524 6.62 43.00 -7.47
CA LYS A 524 7.44 43.12 -8.69
C LYS A 524 7.46 41.83 -9.52
N HIS A 525 6.93 40.73 -8.99
CA HIS A 525 6.96 39.41 -9.62
C HIS A 525 5.55 38.94 -9.98
N LYS A 526 5.46 38.15 -11.04
CA LYS A 526 4.18 37.62 -11.49
C LYS A 526 3.82 36.36 -10.70
N VAL A 527 2.78 36.46 -9.89
CA VAL A 527 2.24 35.36 -9.08
C VAL A 527 0.91 34.88 -9.64
N ASN A 528 0.82 33.60 -9.97
CA ASN A 528 -0.43 32.98 -10.41
C ASN A 528 -0.76 31.75 -9.56
N LEU A 529 -1.98 31.23 -9.71
CA LEU A 529 -2.45 30.07 -8.95
C LEU A 529 -3.05 28.96 -9.82
N ILE A 530 -2.89 27.72 -9.39
CA ILE A 530 -3.52 26.53 -9.99
C ILE A 530 -4.18 25.68 -8.91
N HIS A 531 -5.43 25.28 -9.14
CA HIS A 531 -6.15 24.37 -8.24
C HIS A 531 -7.03 23.37 -9.01
N GLY A 532 -7.52 22.34 -8.32
CA GLY A 532 -8.27 21.22 -8.92
C GLY A 532 -9.56 21.59 -9.66
N ARG A 533 -10.21 22.71 -9.29
CA ARG A 533 -11.45 23.18 -9.93
C ARG A 533 -11.26 23.92 -11.25
N LEU A 534 -10.04 24.28 -11.62
CA LEU A 534 -9.80 24.92 -12.91
C LEU A 534 -10.12 23.93 -14.03
N LYS A 535 -10.73 24.41 -15.11
CA LYS A 535 -10.97 23.55 -16.27
C LYS A 535 -9.61 23.08 -16.82
N PRO A 536 -9.51 21.87 -17.40
CA PRO A 536 -8.26 21.36 -17.96
C PRO A 536 -7.53 22.38 -18.85
N ALA A 537 -8.25 23.02 -19.79
CA ALA A 537 -7.68 24.04 -20.68
C ALA A 537 -7.11 25.27 -19.96
N GLU A 538 -7.71 25.69 -18.84
CA GLU A 538 -7.23 26.83 -18.04
C GLU A 538 -5.95 26.45 -17.27
N ARG A 539 -5.91 25.26 -16.67
CA ARG A 539 -4.69 24.74 -16.02
C ARG A 539 -3.55 24.65 -17.02
N ASP A 540 -3.83 24.13 -18.21
CA ASP A 540 -2.85 23.96 -19.26
C ASP A 540 -2.33 25.31 -19.79
N ALA A 541 -3.17 26.35 -19.80
CA ALA A 541 -2.73 27.72 -20.10
C ALA A 541 -1.78 28.27 -19.03
N VAL A 542 -2.14 28.15 -17.74
CA VAL A 542 -1.29 28.66 -16.64
C VAL A 542 0.05 27.90 -16.58
N MET A 543 0.05 26.58 -16.77
CA MET A 543 1.29 25.80 -16.83
C MET A 543 2.16 26.20 -18.02
N ARG A 544 1.59 26.44 -19.21
CA ARG A 544 2.34 26.95 -20.36
C ARG A 544 2.97 28.30 -20.07
N ASP A 545 2.23 29.23 -19.46
CA ASP A 545 2.75 30.53 -19.08
C ASP A 545 3.89 30.42 -18.05
N PHE A 546 3.77 29.48 -17.11
CA PHE A 546 4.85 29.20 -16.15
C PHE A 546 6.08 28.62 -16.85
N THR A 547 5.96 27.62 -17.73
CA THR A 547 7.09 27.09 -18.49
C THR A 547 7.77 28.15 -19.38
N MET A 548 6.99 29.09 -19.94
CA MET A 548 7.49 30.21 -20.76
C MET A 548 8.06 31.38 -19.94
N ARG A 549 8.26 31.23 -18.63
CA ARG A 549 8.74 32.29 -17.71
C ARG A 549 7.87 33.56 -17.69
N ARG A 550 6.58 33.44 -18.00
CA ARG A 550 5.62 34.55 -17.85
C ARG A 550 5.07 34.66 -16.42
N ILE A 551 5.32 33.65 -15.59
CA ILE A 551 4.93 33.57 -14.18
C ILE A 551 6.18 33.20 -13.39
N ASP A 552 6.50 33.95 -12.34
CA ASP A 552 7.69 33.73 -11.52
C ASP A 552 7.40 32.81 -10.32
N ILE A 553 6.21 32.98 -9.71
CA ILE A 553 5.76 32.21 -8.55
C ILE A 553 4.42 31.54 -8.87
N LEU A 554 4.36 30.23 -8.67
CA LEU A 554 3.14 29.45 -8.88
C LEU A 554 2.64 28.85 -7.56
N ALA A 555 1.53 29.39 -7.06
CA ALA A 555 0.80 28.86 -5.91
C ALA A 555 -0.14 27.74 -6.36
N CYS A 556 -0.09 26.57 -5.76
CA CYS A 556 -0.79 25.41 -6.31
C CYS A 556 -1.24 24.38 -5.27
N THR A 557 -2.19 23.54 -5.66
CA THR A 557 -2.50 22.29 -4.95
C THR A 557 -1.70 21.12 -5.52
N THR A 558 -1.93 19.90 -5.03
CA THR A 558 -1.37 18.62 -5.54
C THR A 558 -1.62 18.35 -7.04
N VAL A 559 -2.33 19.22 -7.75
CA VAL A 559 -2.65 19.07 -9.18
C VAL A 559 -1.40 19.17 -10.07
N ILE A 560 -0.28 19.72 -9.57
CA ILE A 560 1.02 19.78 -10.28
C ILE A 560 1.74 18.41 -10.31
N GLU A 561 1.16 17.37 -9.72
CA GLU A 561 1.62 15.98 -9.90
C GLU A 561 1.71 15.55 -11.38
N VAL A 562 1.10 16.26 -12.32
CA VAL A 562 1.16 15.96 -13.76
C VAL A 562 2.51 16.37 -14.35
N GLY A 563 3.19 15.42 -15.00
CA GLY A 563 4.53 15.37 -15.62
C GLY A 563 5.26 16.59 -16.22
N VAL A 564 4.79 17.82 -16.11
CA VAL A 564 5.41 19.00 -16.74
C VAL A 564 6.80 19.31 -16.17
N ASP A 565 7.76 19.52 -17.06
CA ASP A 565 9.14 19.92 -16.74
C ASP A 565 9.29 21.44 -16.79
N VAL A 566 9.87 22.03 -15.75
CA VAL A 566 10.22 23.46 -15.71
C VAL A 566 11.68 23.59 -15.25
N PRO A 567 12.65 23.63 -16.18
CA PRO A 567 14.07 23.60 -15.85
C PRO A 567 14.56 24.75 -14.95
N ASN A 568 13.89 25.90 -14.98
CA ASN A 568 14.25 27.09 -14.21
C ASN A 568 13.60 27.12 -12.81
N ALA A 569 12.77 26.13 -12.48
CA ALA A 569 12.19 26.03 -11.15
C ALA A 569 13.23 25.42 -10.19
N ALA A 570 13.83 26.27 -9.36
CA ALA A 570 14.89 25.86 -8.43
C ALA A 570 14.41 25.76 -6.97
N LEU A 571 13.24 26.30 -6.64
CA LEU A 571 12.71 26.29 -5.26
C LEU A 571 11.29 25.70 -5.21
N MET A 572 11.13 24.66 -4.40
CA MET A 572 9.87 24.02 -4.06
C MET A 572 9.54 24.27 -2.58
N ILE A 573 8.37 24.81 -2.29
CA ILE A 573 7.88 25.01 -0.92
C ILE A 573 6.58 24.23 -0.74
N ILE A 574 6.54 23.33 0.23
CA ILE A 574 5.35 22.54 0.56
C ILE A 574 4.85 23.00 1.93
N VAL A 575 3.73 23.71 1.91
CA VAL A 575 3.05 24.23 3.11
C VAL A 575 2.20 23.11 3.71
N HIS A 576 2.17 22.97 5.04
CA HIS A 576 1.48 21.87 5.73
C HIS A 576 1.97 20.49 5.27
N ALA A 577 3.29 20.33 5.18
CA ALA A 577 3.94 19.11 4.70
C ALA A 577 3.51 17.85 5.49
N GLU A 578 3.10 17.99 6.76
CA GLU A 578 2.58 16.90 7.60
C GLU A 578 1.32 16.23 7.04
N ARG A 579 0.58 16.92 6.16
CA ARG A 579 -0.68 16.44 5.57
C ARG A 579 -0.48 15.63 4.29
N PHE A 580 0.75 15.57 3.76
CA PHE A 580 1.03 14.86 2.51
C PHE A 580 1.55 13.44 2.79
N GLY A 581 1.24 12.54 1.86
CA GLY A 581 1.85 11.22 1.81
C GLY A 581 3.28 11.24 1.28
N PHE A 582 4.07 10.21 1.55
CA PHE A 582 5.44 10.08 1.04
C PHE A 582 5.53 10.16 -0.49
N ALA A 583 4.68 9.42 -1.21
CA ALA A 583 4.67 9.42 -2.66
C ALA A 583 4.43 10.83 -3.24
N GLN A 584 3.50 11.59 -2.65
CA GLN A 584 3.21 12.97 -3.06
C GLN A 584 4.38 13.90 -2.77
N LEU A 585 4.97 13.84 -1.58
CA LEU A 585 6.14 14.64 -1.22
C LEU A 585 7.33 14.36 -2.15
N HIS A 586 7.58 13.09 -2.48
CA HIS A 586 8.65 12.68 -3.40
C HIS A 586 8.41 13.18 -4.83
N GLN A 587 7.19 13.03 -5.35
CA GLN A 587 6.81 13.55 -6.67
C GLN A 587 6.95 15.07 -6.75
N LEU A 588 6.46 15.80 -5.74
CA LEU A 588 6.58 17.26 -5.66
C LEU A 588 8.05 17.68 -5.58
N ARG A 589 8.87 17.02 -4.75
CA ARG A 589 10.32 17.26 -4.71
C ARG A 589 10.99 17.05 -6.08
N GLY A 590 10.56 16.03 -6.83
CA GLY A 590 11.06 15.72 -8.18
C GLY A 590 10.68 16.73 -9.27
N ARG A 591 9.81 17.72 -8.97
CA ARG A 591 9.45 18.82 -9.90
C ARG A 591 10.52 19.90 -10.01
N VAL A 592 11.48 19.93 -9.08
CA VAL A 592 12.64 20.82 -9.11
C VAL A 592 13.94 20.01 -9.30
N GLY A 593 15.06 20.67 -9.58
CA GLY A 593 16.35 19.99 -9.82
C GLY A 593 16.48 19.39 -11.21
N ARG A 594 15.96 20.11 -12.22
CA ARG A 594 16.04 19.75 -13.65
C ARG A 594 16.95 20.66 -14.47
N GLY A 595 17.31 21.84 -13.94
CA GLY A 595 18.33 22.73 -14.49
C GLY A 595 19.73 22.46 -13.91
N SER A 596 20.69 23.31 -14.30
CA SER A 596 22.06 23.32 -13.74
C SER A 596 22.14 23.82 -12.31
N ASP A 597 21.14 24.59 -11.88
CA ASP A 597 21.15 25.28 -10.59
C ASP A 597 20.82 24.33 -9.43
N GLN A 598 21.52 24.52 -8.31
CA GLN A 598 21.25 23.79 -7.07
C GLN A 598 19.82 24.08 -6.60
N SER A 599 18.99 23.04 -6.59
CA SER A 599 17.59 23.15 -6.23
C SER A 599 17.34 22.84 -4.76
N HIS A 600 16.31 23.47 -4.20
CA HIS A 600 15.92 23.36 -2.80
C HIS A 600 14.45 22.95 -2.66
N CYS A 601 14.17 22.07 -1.71
CA CYS A 601 12.82 21.69 -1.31
C CYS A 601 12.61 22.01 0.18
N ILE A 602 11.63 22.86 0.49
CA ILE A 602 11.31 23.27 1.85
C ILE A 602 9.99 22.62 2.26
N LEU A 603 10.04 21.79 3.29
CA LEU A 603 8.88 21.20 3.94
C LEU A 603 8.50 22.06 5.14
N LEU A 604 7.38 22.77 5.08
CA LEU A 604 6.89 23.60 6.18
C LEU A 604 5.79 22.85 6.94
N ALA A 605 6.04 22.54 8.21
CA ALA A 605 5.12 21.76 9.04
C ALA A 605 4.63 22.51 10.28
N TYR A 606 3.35 22.32 10.62
CA TYR A 606 2.65 22.99 11.72
C TYR A 606 2.17 22.00 12.79
N GLY A 607 3.11 21.52 13.62
CA GLY A 607 2.85 20.48 14.62
C GLY A 607 2.73 19.07 13.99
N HIS A 608 3.21 18.05 14.68
CA HIS A 608 3.22 16.68 14.15
C HIS A 608 3.03 15.65 15.26
N GLY A 609 2.19 14.62 14.99
CA GLY A 609 2.29 13.35 15.71
C GLY A 609 3.56 12.59 15.31
N ASP A 610 3.91 11.54 16.06
CA ASP A 610 5.18 10.81 15.86
C ASP A 610 5.34 10.28 14.43
N ASP A 611 4.28 9.78 13.81
CA ASP A 611 4.28 9.26 12.43
C ASP A 611 4.62 10.33 11.37
N ALA A 612 4.04 11.53 11.50
CA ALA A 612 4.29 12.62 10.58
C ALA A 612 5.73 13.15 10.74
N ARG A 613 6.26 13.14 11.96
CA ARG A 613 7.66 13.51 12.23
C ARG A 613 8.63 12.53 11.58
N GLN A 614 8.40 11.24 11.77
CA GLN A 614 9.23 10.19 11.18
C GLN A 614 9.22 10.28 9.65
N ARG A 615 8.03 10.45 9.05
CA ARG A 615 7.86 10.65 7.60
C ARG A 615 8.67 11.82 7.06
N LEU A 616 8.54 12.99 7.68
CA LEU A 616 9.25 14.19 7.24
C LEU A 616 10.77 14.08 7.45
N SER A 617 11.22 13.37 8.49
CA SER A 617 12.66 13.09 8.71
C SER A 617 13.23 12.26 7.56
N VAL A 618 12.55 11.16 7.19
CA VAL A 618 12.98 10.29 6.07
C VAL A 618 13.09 11.09 4.77
N MET A 619 12.14 12.00 4.49
CA MET A 619 12.19 12.87 3.29
C MET A 619 13.40 13.83 3.28
N VAL A 620 13.92 14.21 4.44
CA VAL A 620 15.12 15.06 4.57
C VAL A 620 16.40 14.22 4.46
N GLU A 621 16.41 13.02 5.04
CA GLU A 621 17.58 12.14 5.12
C GLU A 621 17.96 11.50 3.78
N THR A 622 16.97 11.16 2.94
CA THR A 622 17.22 10.45 1.69
C THR A 622 16.56 11.11 0.50
N THR A 623 17.28 11.11 -0.63
CA THR A 623 16.73 11.46 -1.95
C THR A 623 16.28 10.25 -2.76
N ASP A 624 16.65 9.04 -2.31
CA ASP A 624 16.31 7.78 -2.95
C ASP A 624 14.82 7.47 -2.79
N GLY A 625 14.10 7.52 -3.92
CA GLY A 625 12.69 7.18 -3.98
C GLY A 625 12.37 5.75 -3.52
N PHE A 626 13.25 4.77 -3.76
CA PHE A 626 13.01 3.37 -3.37
C PHE A 626 13.00 3.23 -1.85
N ARG A 627 14.02 3.79 -1.19
CA ARG A 627 14.08 3.83 0.28
C ARG A 627 12.86 4.55 0.87
N ILE A 628 12.42 5.65 0.25
CA ILE A 628 11.20 6.36 0.66
C ILE A 628 9.96 5.47 0.58
N ALA A 629 9.82 4.67 -0.47
CA ALA A 629 8.67 3.80 -0.65
C ALA A 629 8.67 2.58 0.30
N GLU A 630 9.85 2.08 0.67
CA GLU A 630 9.98 1.05 1.72
C GLU A 630 9.55 1.59 3.09
N GLU A 631 9.99 2.80 3.45
CA GLU A 631 9.61 3.47 4.69
C GLU A 631 8.11 3.86 4.71
N ASP A 632 7.55 4.30 3.58
CA ASP A 632 6.10 4.56 3.44
C ASP A 632 5.28 3.30 3.71
N LEU A 633 5.70 2.19 3.12
CA LEU A 633 5.04 0.90 3.27
C LEU A 633 5.16 0.38 4.71
N ALA A 634 6.29 0.60 5.38
CA ALA A 634 6.48 0.25 6.79
C ALA A 634 5.60 1.10 7.72
N LEU A 635 5.45 2.41 7.46
CA LEU A 635 4.72 3.35 8.30
C LEU A 635 3.20 3.28 8.14
N ARG A 636 2.69 3.15 6.91
CA ARG A 636 1.23 3.05 6.67
C ARG A 636 0.65 1.70 7.05
N GLY A 637 1.49 0.67 7.11
CA GLY A 637 1.02 -0.71 7.06
C GLY A 637 0.35 -1.04 5.72
N PRO A 638 0.01 -2.31 5.48
CA PRO A 638 -0.35 -2.77 4.13
C PRO A 638 -1.73 -2.31 3.69
N GLY A 639 -2.65 -2.10 4.63
CA GLY A 639 -4.08 -2.03 4.37
C GLY A 639 -4.52 -0.81 3.53
N GLU A 640 -3.79 0.30 3.58
CA GLU A 640 -4.16 1.52 2.83
C GLU A 640 -3.63 1.55 1.40
N PHE A 641 -2.53 0.84 1.08
CA PHE A 641 -2.00 0.82 -0.29
C PHE A 641 -2.93 0.04 -1.24
N PHE A 642 -3.74 -0.88 -0.70
CA PHE A 642 -4.81 -1.57 -1.42
C PHE A 642 -6.10 -0.72 -1.59
N GLY A 643 -6.03 0.59 -1.27
CA GLY A 643 -7.10 1.54 -1.47
C GLY A 643 -7.61 1.54 -2.91
N THR A 644 -8.89 1.20 -3.06
CA THR A 644 -9.61 0.76 -4.27
C THR A 644 -9.34 -0.69 -4.68
N ARG A 645 -10.30 -1.56 -4.31
CA ARG A 645 -10.51 -2.92 -4.82
C ARG A 645 -10.20 -2.97 -6.32
N GLN A 646 -8.98 -3.36 -6.69
CA GLN A 646 -8.68 -3.59 -8.10
C GLN A 646 -9.46 -4.83 -8.53
N SER A 647 -10.40 -4.62 -9.44
CA SER A 647 -11.28 -5.64 -9.99
C SER A 647 -10.45 -6.78 -10.60
N GLY A 648 -10.31 -7.90 -9.88
CA GLY A 648 -9.72 -9.14 -10.41
C GLY A 648 -8.80 -9.93 -9.46
N LEU A 649 -8.09 -9.26 -8.53
CA LEU A 649 -7.12 -9.93 -7.64
C LEU A 649 -7.77 -10.39 -6.31
N PRO A 650 -7.39 -11.56 -5.76
CA PRO A 650 -7.84 -12.03 -4.45
C PRO A 650 -7.23 -11.21 -3.31
N ASP A 651 -8.00 -11.02 -2.23
CA ASP A 651 -7.54 -10.29 -1.05
C ASP A 651 -6.65 -11.18 -0.17
N LEU A 652 -5.48 -10.67 0.23
CA LEU A 652 -4.60 -11.34 1.19
C LEU A 652 -5.16 -11.14 2.61
N LYS A 653 -5.48 -12.24 3.31
CA LYS A 653 -6.04 -12.23 4.67
C LYS A 653 -4.95 -12.27 5.75
N ILE A 654 -3.79 -12.86 5.46
CA ILE A 654 -2.73 -13.16 6.44
C ILE A 654 -1.43 -12.44 6.08
N ALA A 655 -1.04 -12.56 4.80
CA ALA A 655 0.20 -12.05 4.29
C ALA A 655 0.16 -10.52 4.23
N ASN A 656 1.27 -9.93 4.64
CA ASN A 656 1.52 -8.52 4.63
C ASN A 656 2.70 -8.27 3.71
N ILE A 657 2.49 -7.67 2.53
CA ILE A 657 3.53 -7.51 1.50
C ILE A 657 4.77 -6.78 2.05
N ALA A 658 4.58 -5.82 2.97
CA ALA A 658 5.65 -5.06 3.60
C ALA A 658 6.51 -5.95 4.50
N ARG A 659 5.86 -6.59 5.46
CA ARG A 659 6.48 -7.47 6.46
C ARG A 659 7.10 -8.69 5.80
N ASP A 660 6.41 -9.25 4.81
CA ASP A 660 6.68 -10.55 4.20
C ASP A 660 7.42 -10.41 2.87
N ALA A 661 8.08 -9.27 2.61
CA ALA A 661 8.81 -8.99 1.37
C ALA A 661 9.73 -10.15 0.93
N LYS A 662 10.49 -10.73 1.87
CA LYS A 662 11.36 -11.91 1.60
C LYS A 662 10.56 -13.17 1.24
N ILE A 663 9.40 -13.36 1.85
CA ILE A 663 8.50 -14.49 1.58
C ILE A 663 7.87 -14.34 0.20
N VAL A 664 7.53 -13.12 -0.23
CA VAL A 664 7.02 -12.83 -1.58
C VAL A 664 8.04 -13.26 -2.66
N GLU A 665 9.31 -12.90 -2.50
CA GLU A 665 10.36 -13.29 -3.47
C GLU A 665 10.53 -14.81 -3.54
N LEU A 666 10.50 -15.46 -2.36
CA LEU A 666 10.71 -16.89 -2.23
C LEU A 666 9.52 -17.70 -2.79
N THR A 667 8.29 -17.30 -2.47
CA THR A 667 7.06 -17.89 -3.04
C THR A 667 6.96 -17.68 -4.55
N ARG A 668 7.42 -16.53 -5.08
CA ARG A 668 7.51 -16.32 -6.52
C ARG A 668 8.45 -17.34 -7.15
N LYS A 669 9.69 -17.47 -6.65
CA LYS A 669 10.65 -18.43 -7.18
C LYS A 669 10.09 -19.86 -7.17
N GLU A 670 9.48 -20.28 -6.08
CA GLU A 670 8.87 -21.62 -5.97
C GLU A 670 7.69 -21.80 -6.93
N ALA A 671 6.79 -20.81 -7.05
CA ALA A 671 5.65 -20.88 -7.96
C ALA A 671 6.08 -21.06 -9.43
N PHE A 672 7.08 -20.29 -9.89
CA PHE A 672 7.62 -20.42 -11.23
C PHE A 672 8.29 -21.78 -11.44
N THR A 673 9.12 -22.23 -10.49
CA THR A 673 9.80 -23.53 -10.56
C THR A 673 8.80 -24.70 -10.61
N LEU A 674 7.73 -24.64 -9.80
CA LEU A 674 6.67 -25.65 -9.77
C LEU A 674 5.95 -25.75 -11.11
N LEU A 675 5.60 -24.63 -11.74
CA LEU A 675 4.90 -24.64 -13.03
C LEU A 675 5.81 -25.01 -14.22
N GLU A 676 7.12 -24.75 -14.13
CA GLU A 676 8.09 -25.24 -15.11
C GLU A 676 8.22 -26.77 -15.08
N GLN A 677 8.23 -27.36 -13.89
CA GLN A 677 8.32 -28.81 -13.70
C GLN A 677 6.99 -29.53 -13.97
N ASP A 678 5.88 -28.95 -13.49
CA ASP A 678 4.54 -29.53 -13.54
C ASP A 678 3.49 -28.44 -13.77
N ALA A 679 3.22 -28.19 -15.05
CA ALA A 679 2.28 -27.17 -15.53
C ALA A 679 0.89 -27.24 -14.89
N GLY A 680 0.42 -28.45 -14.61
CA GLY A 680 -0.92 -28.72 -14.10
C GLY A 680 -0.97 -28.92 -12.59
N LEU A 681 0.17 -28.81 -11.90
CA LEU A 681 0.35 -29.19 -10.49
C LEU A 681 -0.24 -30.58 -10.18
N ALA A 682 -0.10 -31.53 -11.11
CA ALA A 682 -0.61 -32.90 -10.97
C ALA A 682 0.02 -33.65 -9.79
N THR A 683 1.28 -33.36 -9.49
CA THR A 683 2.05 -33.87 -8.35
C THR A 683 1.65 -33.23 -7.01
N ALA A 684 0.92 -32.11 -7.04
CA ALA A 684 0.45 -31.37 -5.86
C ALA A 684 -1.06 -31.04 -5.93
N PRO A 685 -1.96 -32.05 -5.99
CA PRO A 685 -3.38 -31.85 -6.28
C PRO A 685 -4.11 -31.02 -5.21
N ARG A 686 -3.67 -31.10 -3.95
CA ARG A 686 -4.23 -30.28 -2.86
C ARG A 686 -3.88 -28.81 -3.02
N LEU A 687 -2.63 -28.50 -3.37
CA LEU A 687 -2.16 -27.14 -3.64
C LEU A 687 -2.89 -26.55 -4.86
N ARG A 688 -3.08 -27.35 -5.92
CA ARG A 688 -3.90 -26.98 -7.07
C ARG A 688 -5.32 -26.58 -6.66
N GLY A 689 -6.03 -27.47 -5.97
CA GLY A 689 -7.41 -27.21 -5.55
C GLY A 689 -7.55 -26.08 -4.51
N ALA A 690 -6.51 -25.82 -3.72
CA ALA A 690 -6.45 -24.64 -2.85
C ALA A 690 -6.26 -23.36 -3.65
N THR A 691 -5.35 -23.37 -4.64
CA THR A 691 -5.09 -22.23 -5.53
C THR A 691 -6.31 -21.86 -6.36
N GLU A 692 -7.01 -22.85 -6.94
CA GLU A 692 -8.26 -22.64 -7.68
C GLU A 692 -9.36 -22.02 -6.79
N ARG A 693 -9.48 -22.46 -5.53
CA ARG A 693 -10.43 -21.86 -4.57
C ARG A 693 -10.04 -20.45 -4.17
N PHE A 694 -8.75 -20.19 -3.97
CA PHE A 694 -8.22 -18.88 -3.58
C PHE A 694 -8.48 -17.81 -4.66
N TRP A 695 -8.28 -18.15 -5.94
CA TRP A 695 -8.60 -17.26 -7.06
C TRP A 695 -10.10 -17.29 -7.45
N GLY A 696 -10.81 -18.36 -7.08
CA GLY A 696 -12.23 -18.55 -7.34
C GLY A 696 -12.57 -18.63 -8.83
N LYS A 697 -13.83 -18.31 -9.18
CA LYS A 697 -14.29 -18.25 -10.58
C LYS A 697 -13.67 -17.11 -11.41
N ARG A 698 -12.76 -16.34 -10.83
CA ARG A 698 -12.20 -15.14 -11.49
C ARG A 698 -11.31 -15.53 -12.66
N ILE A 699 -10.71 -16.73 -12.62
CA ILE A 699 -9.77 -17.24 -13.61
C ILE A 699 -9.89 -18.77 -13.63
N GLU A 700 -10.25 -19.38 -14.77
CA GLU A 700 -9.94 -20.81 -14.96
C GLU A 700 -8.43 -20.91 -14.96
N LEU A 701 -7.77 -21.48 -13.96
CA LEU A 701 -6.29 -21.44 -13.88
C LEU A 701 -5.65 -22.64 -14.59
N PHE A 702 -6.07 -23.85 -14.25
CA PHE A 702 -5.44 -25.07 -14.73
C PHE A 702 -6.37 -25.82 -15.69
N THR A 703 -6.06 -25.79 -16.98
CA THR A 703 -6.72 -26.64 -17.98
C THR A 703 -6.16 -28.06 -17.87
N THR A 704 -7.03 -29.06 -17.74
CA THR A 704 -6.66 -30.47 -17.96
C THR A 704 -6.19 -30.63 -19.40
N ALA A 705 -4.94 -31.07 -19.58
CA ALA A 705 -4.44 -31.53 -20.86
C ALA A 705 -5.20 -32.78 -21.33
#